data_AF-A0A5C7N077-F1
#
_entry.id   AF-A0A5C7N077-F1
#
_cell.length_a   1.000
_cell.length_b   1.000
_cell.length_c   1.000
_cell.angle_alpha   90.00
_cell.angle_beta   90.00
_cell.angle_gamma   90.00
#
_symmetry.space_group_name_H-M   'P 1'
#
loop_
_entity.id
_entity.type
_entity.pdbx_description
1 polymer ?
#
loop_
_entity_poly.entity_id
_entity_poly.type
_entity_poly.pdbx_seq_one_letter_code
_entity_poly.pdbx_strand_id
1 'polypeptide(L)'
;MSWEIVAAATRFPELTADWDRLNNQLYNGHPFFDSRFIGALLVHFGSGNERLCIHRTSGLVTGALILVPSGRGRWALFRPAQVQASALLLSDVGALETLFAALPGLVWTVELYAVDPRFAPDFTALKLPQVSTPQAHTIGVQVVRDFNDYWAKRARKLAHNLRRYFRRVESEGYALRFLAFRDEAEIAARVGRYGTLESAGWKGRAGTAISRENTQGAFYEEVLRGFAATGQAAVYELQIGDHLAASRLMIANAEMLILLKTTYDESLSRFAPGRLLLYQLLEEQFRHPTLKTIEFYTNATTDQKEWATFGCTIRNIQIFRSPVVSAAFSILRANRNRFRSSTSEPSDHPQPIVQTAGGATLQELRDASWDVASFRETETFETSADWFTLLQREVFPDDPGVRFYLTGEKQQPRVILPVRLTQSGQRQTMESLSNYYTALYAPMLSREGDLLDLQDLVAAATREHPNLQVMRFAPMDPEATAYPALINALRANNWVPFGYFCFGNWYLRVNGTWSDYLQQRSAAHRSAIRRRCRRFKADGGTLRMVTTAQGIDEAVTEFESIYLASWKRPEPYPDFVPALIRCLAATGKLRLGLARLGEQTIAAQLWFVDGAKASIYKVAYHEQFASYSPGTVLTAHLMQHVIDVDRVKKVDFLIGDDEYKHRWMSHRRERWGIVAYNPATLPGLALFFREVCGRLAKAAKRGLSGAWRRWRKQPADAPAERS
;
A
#
# COMPACT_ATOMS: atom_id res chain seq x y z
N MET A 1 22.47 19.50 11.50
CA MET A 1 21.93 18.16 11.80
C MET A 1 23.08 17.19 11.61
N SER A 2 23.41 16.43 12.63
CA SER A 2 24.54 15.51 12.56
C SER A 2 24.15 14.19 13.21
N TRP A 3 24.56 13.12 12.55
CA TRP A 3 24.54 11.78 13.11
C TRP A 3 25.76 11.58 13.98
N GLU A 4 25.54 11.10 15.19
CA GLU A 4 26.55 10.62 16.11
C GLU A 4 26.48 9.09 16.10
N ILE A 5 27.61 8.43 15.76
CA ILE A 5 27.68 6.97 15.63
C ILE A 5 28.64 6.44 16.70
N VAL A 6 28.11 5.72 17.68
CA VAL A 6 28.87 5.25 18.84
C VAL A 6 28.64 3.77 19.11
N ALA A 7 29.50 3.14 19.91
CA ALA A 7 29.30 1.74 20.30
C ALA A 7 28.06 1.60 21.19
N ALA A 8 27.10 0.75 20.79
CA ALA A 8 25.84 0.62 21.51
C ALA A 8 26.05 0.03 22.91
N ALA A 9 26.90 -0.99 23.04
CA ALA A 9 27.15 -1.69 24.30
C ALA A 9 27.60 -0.77 25.45
N THR A 10 28.38 0.28 25.16
CA THR A 10 28.90 1.20 26.18
C THR A 10 28.06 2.46 26.33
N ARG A 11 27.50 2.98 25.23
CA ARG A 11 26.80 4.29 25.25
C ARG A 11 25.30 4.20 25.47
N PHE A 12 24.66 3.06 25.20
CA PHE A 12 23.21 2.93 25.34
C PHE A 12 22.71 3.16 26.78
N PRO A 13 23.35 2.63 27.85
CA PRO A 13 22.89 2.84 29.22
C PRO A 13 22.78 4.32 29.63
N GLU A 14 23.68 5.17 29.13
CA GLU A 14 23.69 6.61 29.40
C GLU A 14 22.60 7.39 28.64
N LEU A 15 21.99 6.78 27.62
CA LEU A 15 21.04 7.41 26.71
C LEU A 15 19.63 6.84 26.81
N THR A 16 19.38 5.97 27.81
CA THR A 16 18.07 5.34 28.05
C THR A 16 16.96 6.37 28.23
N ALA A 17 17.22 7.47 28.97
CA ALA A 17 16.24 8.54 29.16
C ALA A 17 15.86 9.26 27.85
N ASP A 18 16.84 9.54 26.98
CA ASP A 18 16.57 10.15 25.66
C ASP A 18 15.86 9.18 24.71
N TRP A 19 16.25 7.91 24.77
CA TRP A 19 15.64 6.83 24.00
C TRP A 19 14.16 6.62 24.37
N ASP A 20 13.85 6.51 25.66
CA ASP A 20 12.48 6.32 26.14
C ASP A 20 11.64 7.58 25.94
N ARG A 21 12.22 8.78 26.05
CA ARG A 21 11.56 10.03 25.65
C ARG A 21 11.16 9.98 24.17
N LEU A 22 12.05 9.54 23.28
CA LEU A 22 11.72 9.40 21.86
C LEU A 22 10.63 8.35 21.62
N ASN A 23 10.74 7.17 22.25
CA ASN A 23 9.74 6.12 22.15
C ASN A 23 8.36 6.60 22.62
N ASN A 24 8.30 7.34 23.73
CA ASN A 24 7.08 7.96 24.23
C ASN A 24 6.50 9.00 23.25
N GLN A 25 7.34 9.88 22.72
CA GLN A 25 6.89 10.93 21.79
C GLN A 25 6.40 10.39 20.44
N LEU A 26 7.07 9.36 19.91
CA LEU A 26 6.78 8.83 18.58
C LEU A 26 5.71 7.74 18.61
N TYR A 27 5.79 6.84 19.59
CA TYR A 27 5.08 5.56 19.59
C TYR A 27 4.37 5.26 20.90
N ASN A 28 4.16 6.29 21.74
CA ASN A 28 3.48 6.19 23.03
C ASN A 28 4.08 5.12 23.95
N GLY A 29 5.41 4.98 23.94
CA GLY A 29 6.14 4.13 24.87
C GLY A 29 6.06 2.66 24.53
N HIS A 30 6.13 2.30 23.25
CA HIS A 30 5.98 0.94 22.75
C HIS A 30 6.86 -0.06 23.54
N PRO A 31 6.31 -1.13 24.15
CA PRO A 31 7.08 -1.97 25.10
C PRO A 31 8.30 -2.68 24.50
N PHE A 32 8.28 -3.12 23.23
CA PHE A 32 9.49 -3.66 22.59
C PHE A 32 10.58 -2.61 22.32
N PHE A 33 10.21 -1.33 22.31
CA PHE A 33 11.15 -0.24 22.03
C PHE A 33 11.59 0.44 23.32
N ASP A 34 11.14 -0.02 24.48
CA ASP A 34 11.56 0.48 25.78
C ASP A 34 13.03 0.11 26.04
N SER A 35 13.75 1.02 26.68
CA SER A 35 15.17 0.85 26.97
C SER A 35 15.48 -0.38 27.82
N ARG A 36 14.55 -0.82 28.69
CA ARG A 36 14.69 -2.05 29.48
C ARG A 36 14.69 -3.30 28.59
N PHE A 37 13.90 -3.28 27.52
CA PHE A 37 13.86 -4.38 26.55
C PHE A 37 15.09 -4.33 25.62
N ILE A 38 15.38 -3.16 25.06
CA ILE A 38 16.50 -2.95 24.13
C ILE A 38 17.86 -3.15 24.81
N GLY A 39 18.02 -2.67 26.05
CA GLY A 39 19.22 -2.87 26.85
C GLY A 39 19.49 -4.35 27.10
N ALA A 40 18.48 -5.10 27.56
CA ALA A 40 18.61 -6.54 27.75
C ALA A 40 18.96 -7.27 26.44
N LEU A 41 18.42 -6.86 25.29
CA LEU A 41 18.81 -7.46 24.00
C LEU A 41 20.29 -7.23 23.66
N LEU A 42 20.81 -6.02 23.90
CA LEU A 42 22.21 -5.70 23.69
C LEU A 42 23.13 -6.52 24.62
N VAL A 43 22.72 -6.70 25.88
CA VAL A 43 23.48 -7.47 26.87
C VAL A 43 23.54 -8.95 26.49
N HIS A 44 22.41 -9.56 26.14
CA HIS A 44 22.32 -11.00 25.96
C HIS A 44 22.59 -11.48 24.53
N PHE A 45 22.33 -10.64 23.52
CA PHE A 45 22.44 -11.02 22.10
C PHE A 45 23.32 -10.06 21.28
N GLY A 46 23.91 -9.04 21.90
CA GLY A 46 24.86 -8.16 21.25
C GLY A 46 26.19 -8.87 20.98
N SER A 47 26.79 -8.55 19.84
CA SER A 47 28.11 -9.01 19.43
C SER A 47 29.23 -8.01 19.76
N GLY A 48 28.89 -6.82 20.23
CA GLY A 48 29.78 -5.67 20.41
C GLY A 48 29.99 -4.83 19.15
N ASN A 49 29.53 -5.32 17.99
CA ASN A 49 29.62 -4.61 16.71
C ASN A 49 28.45 -3.64 16.48
N GLU A 50 27.47 -3.65 17.37
CA GLU A 50 26.31 -2.77 17.32
C GLU A 50 26.76 -1.31 17.47
N ARG A 51 26.16 -0.45 16.65
CA ARG A 51 26.36 0.98 16.63
C ARG A 51 25.04 1.68 16.91
N LEU A 52 25.02 2.44 17.99
CA LEU A 52 23.92 3.35 18.30
C LEU A 52 24.09 4.59 17.41
N CYS A 53 23.14 4.79 16.51
CA CYS A 53 23.09 5.91 15.59
C CYS A 53 22.10 6.95 16.14
N ILE A 54 22.60 8.12 16.50
CA ILE A 54 21.83 9.18 17.16
C ILE A 54 21.76 10.37 16.22
N HIS A 55 20.55 10.78 15.86
CA HIS A 55 20.31 11.98 15.07
C HIS A 55 20.02 13.16 16.00
N ARG A 56 20.77 14.25 15.84
CA ARG A 56 20.58 15.48 16.62
C ARG A 56 20.17 16.67 15.76
N THR A 57 19.17 17.40 16.25
CA THR A 57 18.76 18.70 15.72
C THR A 57 18.81 19.72 16.86
N SER A 58 19.62 20.78 16.70
CA SER A 58 19.79 21.82 17.73
C SER A 58 20.13 21.28 19.13
N GLY A 59 21.01 20.25 19.18
CA GLY A 59 21.46 19.62 20.43
C GLY A 59 20.53 18.51 20.96
N LEU A 60 19.25 18.53 20.63
CA LEU A 60 18.27 17.52 21.05
C LEU A 60 18.37 16.24 20.22
N VAL A 61 18.23 15.09 20.88
CA VAL A 61 18.10 13.79 20.20
C VAL A 61 16.70 13.73 19.55
N THR A 62 16.68 13.74 18.22
CA THR A 62 15.46 13.72 17.40
C THR A 62 15.26 12.40 16.66
N GLY A 63 16.27 11.52 16.69
CA GLY A 63 16.12 10.17 16.18
C GLY A 63 17.19 9.22 16.71
N ALA A 64 16.86 7.94 16.79
CA ALA A 64 17.76 6.90 17.23
C ALA A 64 17.43 5.55 16.58
N LEU A 65 18.47 4.78 16.25
CA LEU A 65 18.37 3.38 15.86
C LEU A 65 19.70 2.67 16.14
N ILE A 66 19.67 1.34 16.18
CA ILE A 66 20.87 0.53 16.42
C ILE A 66 21.17 -0.28 15.16
N LEU A 67 22.32 -0.03 14.54
CA LEU A 67 22.76 -0.73 13.34
C LEU A 67 23.95 -1.65 13.62
N VAL A 68 24.06 -2.74 12.88
CA VAL A 68 25.18 -3.68 12.91
C VAL A 68 25.72 -3.88 11.49
N PRO A 69 27.06 -3.99 11.28
CA PRO A 69 27.61 -4.37 10.00
C PRO A 69 27.12 -5.78 9.58
N SER A 70 26.59 -5.91 8.36
CA SER A 70 26.10 -7.19 7.79
C SER A 70 26.90 -7.66 6.57
N GLY A 71 28.05 -7.02 6.32
CA GLY A 71 28.97 -7.30 5.23
C GLY A 71 29.67 -6.03 4.74
N ARG A 72 30.54 -6.16 3.73
CA ARG A 72 31.27 -5.01 3.17
C ARG A 72 30.31 -3.94 2.63
N GLY A 73 30.28 -2.78 3.31
CA GLY A 73 29.42 -1.64 2.95
C GLY A 73 27.92 -1.88 3.17
N ARG A 74 27.55 -2.95 3.89
CA ARG A 74 26.17 -3.31 4.24
C ARG A 74 25.97 -3.14 5.73
N TRP A 75 24.87 -2.47 6.09
CA TRP A 75 24.44 -2.31 7.47
C TRP A 75 23.03 -2.84 7.62
N ALA A 76 22.70 -3.31 8.82
CA ALA A 76 21.37 -3.80 9.13
C ALA A 76 20.93 -3.30 10.51
N LEU A 77 19.62 -3.17 10.71
CA LEU A 77 19.04 -2.94 12.03
C LEU A 77 19.34 -4.14 12.93
N PHE A 78 19.79 -3.87 14.15
CA PHE A 78 20.04 -4.90 15.16
C PHE A 78 18.72 -5.60 15.50
N ARG A 79 18.59 -6.86 15.06
CA ARG A 79 17.38 -7.66 15.24
C ARG A 79 17.71 -9.12 15.63
N PRO A 80 17.95 -9.38 16.94
CA PRO A 80 17.92 -10.73 17.49
C PRO A 80 16.56 -11.41 17.25
N ALA A 81 16.52 -12.75 17.32
CA ALA A 81 15.31 -13.54 17.05
C ALA A 81 14.14 -13.27 18.02
N GLN A 82 14.44 -12.72 19.20
CA GLN A 82 13.48 -12.36 20.24
C GLN A 82 12.66 -11.10 19.88
N VAL A 83 13.14 -10.30 18.91
CA VAL A 83 12.49 -9.07 18.45
C VAL A 83 11.66 -9.35 17.21
N GLN A 84 10.34 -9.21 17.35
CA GLN A 84 9.38 -9.41 16.25
C GLN A 84 8.94 -8.10 15.60
N ALA A 85 9.20 -6.96 16.25
CA ALA A 85 9.14 -5.62 15.66
C ALA A 85 10.32 -4.79 16.19
N SER A 86 11.08 -4.17 15.28
CA SER A 86 12.32 -3.48 15.63
C SER A 86 12.13 -1.99 15.88
N ALA A 87 12.87 -1.45 16.84
CA ALA A 87 12.83 -0.03 17.17
C ALA A 87 13.51 0.82 16.07
N LEU A 88 12.71 1.66 15.42
CA LEU A 88 13.15 2.68 14.48
C LEU A 88 12.61 4.04 14.95
N LEU A 89 13.32 4.68 15.89
CA LEU A 89 12.85 5.90 16.53
C LEU A 89 13.22 7.11 15.67
N LEU A 90 12.49 7.37 14.59
CA LEU A 90 12.72 8.51 13.70
C LEU A 90 11.44 9.31 13.49
N SER A 91 11.49 10.62 13.76
CA SER A 91 10.39 11.53 13.45
C SER A 91 10.26 11.85 11.96
N ASP A 92 11.38 11.78 11.22
CA ASP A 92 11.46 12.09 9.80
C ASP A 92 12.31 11.03 9.08
N VAL A 93 11.74 10.41 8.05
CA VAL A 93 12.44 9.42 7.22
C VAL A 93 13.61 10.05 6.44
N GLY A 94 13.54 11.35 6.14
CA GLY A 94 14.58 12.08 5.43
C GLY A 94 15.94 12.05 6.14
N ALA A 95 15.96 11.85 7.45
CA ALA A 95 17.20 11.67 8.23
C ALA A 95 18.03 10.47 7.73
N LEU A 96 17.38 9.43 7.17
CA LEU A 96 18.07 8.27 6.62
C LEU A 96 18.93 8.63 5.38
N GLU A 97 18.62 9.72 4.68
CA GLU A 97 19.40 10.14 3.51
C GLU A 97 20.84 10.55 3.90
N THR A 98 20.99 11.18 5.07
CA THR A 98 22.31 11.61 5.59
C THR A 98 23.02 10.53 6.39
N LEU A 99 22.31 9.50 6.86
CA LEU A 99 22.87 8.38 7.62
C LEU A 99 23.93 7.61 6.83
N PHE A 100 23.72 7.41 5.53
CA PHE A 100 24.68 6.74 4.63
C PHE A 100 26.05 7.41 4.55
N ALA A 101 26.12 8.73 4.80
CA ALA A 101 27.37 9.47 4.82
C ALA A 101 28.05 9.44 6.21
N ALA A 102 27.25 9.25 7.27
CA ALA A 102 27.73 9.22 8.65
C ALA A 102 28.24 7.85 9.09
N LEU A 103 27.69 6.76 8.54
CA LEU A 103 28.11 5.41 8.87
C LEU A 103 29.55 5.14 8.39
N PRO A 104 30.33 4.33 9.12
CA PRO A 104 31.72 4.09 8.77
C PRO A 104 31.87 3.25 7.49
N GLY A 105 32.82 3.67 6.64
CA GLY A 105 33.13 3.04 5.36
C GLY A 105 32.19 3.45 4.22
N LEU A 106 32.39 2.85 3.04
CA LEU A 106 31.54 3.10 1.87
C LEU A 106 30.23 2.31 2.00
N VAL A 107 29.23 2.91 2.64
CA VAL A 107 27.91 2.30 2.79
C VAL A 107 27.09 2.44 1.52
N TRP A 108 26.65 1.30 0.96
CA TRP A 108 25.85 1.25 -0.25
C TRP A 108 24.42 0.73 0.00
N THR A 109 24.17 0.05 1.13
CA THR A 109 22.82 -0.38 1.54
C THR A 109 22.65 -0.42 3.07
N VAL A 110 21.43 -0.13 3.52
CA VAL A 110 20.98 -0.29 4.91
C VAL A 110 19.70 -1.13 4.89
N GLU A 111 19.67 -2.20 5.69
CA GLU A 111 18.54 -3.13 5.80
C GLU A 111 17.83 -2.94 7.14
N LEU A 112 16.59 -2.50 7.11
CA LEU A 112 15.72 -2.36 8.28
C LEU A 112 14.84 -3.59 8.36
N TYR A 113 15.05 -4.42 9.37
CA TYR A 113 14.29 -5.66 9.55
C TYR A 113 13.14 -5.48 10.53
N ALA A 114 12.07 -6.26 10.34
CA ALA A 114 10.91 -6.31 11.22
C ALA A 114 10.29 -4.94 11.53
N VAL A 115 10.14 -4.09 10.51
CA VAL A 115 9.54 -2.76 10.65
C VAL A 115 8.02 -2.91 10.69
N ASP A 116 7.42 -2.53 11.82
CA ASP A 116 5.97 -2.35 11.93
C ASP A 116 5.60 -0.99 11.33
N PRO A 117 4.83 -0.94 10.23
CA PRO A 117 4.51 0.33 9.58
C PRO A 117 3.67 1.26 10.45
N ARG A 118 3.06 0.78 11.54
CA ARG A 118 2.32 1.62 12.51
C ARG A 118 3.25 2.36 13.46
N PHE A 119 4.47 1.86 13.65
CA PHE A 119 5.47 2.41 14.56
C PHE A 119 6.78 2.71 13.82
N ALA A 120 6.65 3.36 12.66
CA ALA A 120 7.75 3.76 11.80
C ALA A 120 7.40 5.07 11.07
N PRO A 121 8.38 5.86 10.61
CA PRO A 121 8.09 7.03 9.78
C PRO A 121 7.51 6.63 8.42
N ASP A 122 6.82 7.56 7.75
CA ASP A 122 6.30 7.34 6.41
C ASP A 122 7.44 7.27 5.37
N PHE A 123 7.69 6.07 4.85
CA PHE A 123 8.72 5.81 3.84
C PHE A 123 8.39 6.31 2.44
N THR A 124 7.18 6.83 2.18
CA THR A 124 6.83 7.37 0.85
C THR A 124 7.60 8.64 0.51
N ALA A 125 8.04 9.40 1.52
CA ALA A 125 8.79 10.65 1.35
C ALA A 125 10.31 10.45 1.10
N LEU A 126 10.82 9.23 1.28
CA LEU A 126 12.25 8.93 1.13
C LEU A 126 12.66 8.96 -0.35
N LYS A 127 13.70 9.74 -0.70
CA LYS A 127 14.16 9.85 -2.10
C LYS A 127 15.07 8.70 -2.52
N LEU A 128 15.71 8.04 -1.55
CA LEU A 128 16.58 6.90 -1.81
C LEU A 128 15.75 5.71 -2.32
N PRO A 129 16.25 4.94 -3.30
CA PRO A 129 15.58 3.73 -3.72
C PRO A 129 15.44 2.75 -2.56
N GLN A 130 14.25 2.19 -2.42
CA GLN A 130 13.97 1.17 -1.43
C GLN A 130 13.26 -0.03 -2.04
N VAL A 131 13.43 -1.16 -1.35
CA VAL A 131 12.71 -2.42 -1.58
C VAL A 131 12.15 -2.86 -0.23
N SER A 132 10.83 -2.91 -0.13
CA SER A 132 10.10 -3.44 1.01
C SER A 132 9.56 -4.82 0.68
N THR A 133 9.79 -5.81 1.55
CA THR A 133 9.25 -7.18 1.40
C THR A 133 8.48 -7.57 2.67
N PRO A 134 7.41 -8.36 2.57
CA PRO A 134 6.74 -8.89 3.76
C PRO A 134 7.72 -9.76 4.58
N GLN A 135 7.69 -9.64 5.91
CA GLN A 135 8.42 -10.50 6.85
C GLN A 135 7.47 -11.40 7.64
N ALA A 136 6.40 -10.84 8.20
CA ALA A 136 5.43 -11.58 9.00
C ALA A 136 4.10 -10.85 8.98
N HIS A 137 3.00 -11.57 9.14
CA HIS A 137 1.70 -10.95 9.33
C HIS A 137 1.29 -11.06 10.81
N THR A 138 1.45 -9.98 11.56
CA THR A 138 1.03 -9.91 12.96
C THR A 138 -0.45 -9.58 13.07
N ILE A 139 -1.00 -9.84 14.24
CA ILE A 139 -2.39 -9.59 14.60
C ILE A 139 -2.48 -9.06 16.02
N GLY A 140 -3.60 -8.43 16.34
CA GLY A 140 -3.90 -8.07 17.71
C GLY A 140 -5.38 -7.79 17.95
N VAL A 141 -5.66 -7.36 19.18
CA VAL A 141 -7.00 -7.00 19.65
C VAL A 141 -6.98 -5.52 20.02
N GLN A 142 -7.84 -4.75 19.35
CA GLN A 142 -8.22 -3.40 19.77
C GLN A 142 -9.22 -3.53 20.91
N VAL A 143 -8.89 -2.93 22.04
CA VAL A 143 -9.72 -2.88 23.24
C VAL A 143 -10.64 -1.67 23.08
N VAL A 144 -11.79 -1.91 22.45
CA VAL A 144 -12.81 -0.89 22.20
C VAL A 144 -14.07 -1.28 22.94
N ARG A 145 -14.49 -0.46 23.91
CA ARG A 145 -15.61 -0.71 24.85
C ARG A 145 -15.32 -1.89 25.78
N ASP A 146 -16.30 -2.75 26.04
CA ASP A 146 -16.18 -3.88 26.94
C ASP A 146 -15.90 -5.21 26.23
N PHE A 147 -15.58 -6.23 27.04
CA PHE A 147 -15.26 -7.56 26.55
C PHE A 147 -16.43 -8.25 25.86
N ASN A 148 -17.68 -8.00 26.28
CA ASN A 148 -18.85 -8.64 25.69
C ASN A 148 -19.07 -8.18 24.25
N ASP A 149 -18.92 -6.87 24.00
CA ASP A 149 -18.98 -6.27 22.67
C ASP A 149 -17.89 -6.84 21.74
N TYR A 150 -16.68 -7.01 22.25
CA TYR A 150 -15.59 -7.66 21.52
C TYR A 150 -15.93 -9.13 21.20
N TRP A 151 -16.37 -9.88 22.21
CA TRP A 151 -16.62 -11.32 22.14
C TRP A 151 -17.78 -11.66 21.20
N ALA A 152 -18.84 -10.85 21.21
CA ALA A 152 -20.01 -11.01 20.34
C ALA A 152 -19.67 -10.93 18.84
N LYS A 153 -18.59 -10.20 18.49
CA LYS A 153 -18.11 -10.03 17.10
C LYS A 153 -17.12 -11.11 16.66
N ARG A 154 -16.79 -12.08 17.52
CA ARG A 154 -15.86 -13.17 17.19
C ARG A 154 -16.56 -14.28 16.39
N ALA A 155 -15.77 -15.13 15.75
CA ALA A 155 -16.29 -16.25 14.98
C ALA A 155 -17.16 -17.17 15.85
N ARG A 156 -18.38 -17.52 15.38
CA ARG A 156 -19.30 -18.42 16.11
C ARG A 156 -18.66 -19.76 16.47
N LYS A 157 -17.79 -20.28 15.58
CA LYS A 157 -17.01 -21.50 15.79
C LYS A 157 -16.04 -21.38 16.96
N LEU A 158 -15.30 -20.28 17.06
CA LEU A 158 -14.40 -19.98 18.19
C LEU A 158 -15.19 -19.99 19.51
N ALA A 159 -16.31 -19.26 19.57
CA ALA A 159 -17.13 -19.18 20.78
C ALA A 159 -17.75 -20.54 21.18
N HIS A 160 -18.21 -21.33 20.21
CA HIS A 160 -18.68 -22.69 20.45
C HIS A 160 -17.57 -23.59 21.02
N ASN A 161 -16.38 -23.57 20.41
CA ASN A 161 -15.25 -24.38 20.85
C ASN A 161 -14.82 -24.06 22.28
N LEU A 162 -14.72 -22.78 22.66
CA LEU A 162 -14.38 -22.42 24.05
C LEU A 162 -15.41 -22.94 25.06
N ARG A 163 -16.72 -22.78 24.79
CA ARG A 163 -17.76 -23.32 25.67
C ARG A 163 -17.63 -24.83 25.85
N ARG A 164 -17.29 -25.55 24.78
CA ARG A 164 -17.02 -26.99 24.83
C ARG A 164 -15.80 -27.31 25.70
N TYR A 165 -14.71 -26.55 25.59
CA TYR A 165 -13.50 -26.78 26.38
C TYR A 165 -13.72 -26.49 27.88
N PHE A 166 -14.39 -25.40 28.24
CA PHE A 166 -14.76 -25.11 29.63
C PHE A 166 -15.62 -26.23 30.24
N ARG A 167 -16.68 -26.65 29.54
CA ARG A 167 -17.54 -27.77 29.99
C ARG A 167 -16.79 -29.08 30.12
N ARG A 168 -15.81 -29.34 29.25
CA ARG A 168 -15.02 -30.58 29.32
C ARG A 168 -14.19 -30.64 30.60
N VAL A 169 -13.52 -29.55 30.96
CA VAL A 169 -12.75 -29.44 32.22
C VAL A 169 -13.66 -29.72 33.41
N GLU A 170 -14.84 -29.09 33.43
CA GLU A 170 -15.84 -29.27 34.49
C GLU A 170 -16.39 -30.71 34.54
N SER A 171 -16.75 -31.31 33.40
CA SER A 171 -17.32 -32.66 33.34
C SER A 171 -16.33 -33.76 33.72
N GLU A 172 -15.03 -33.53 33.52
CA GLU A 172 -13.97 -34.46 33.94
C GLU A 172 -13.57 -34.23 35.41
N GLY A 173 -14.24 -33.34 36.14
CA GLY A 173 -14.05 -33.14 37.59
C GLY A 173 -12.83 -32.30 37.96
N TYR A 174 -12.22 -31.60 37.01
CA TYR A 174 -11.04 -30.76 37.27
C TYR A 174 -11.45 -29.32 37.64
N ALA A 175 -10.81 -28.77 38.67
CA ALA A 175 -10.90 -27.34 38.97
C ALA A 175 -10.07 -26.53 37.97
N LEU A 176 -10.62 -25.42 37.46
CA LEU A 176 -9.89 -24.48 36.60
C LEU A 176 -9.48 -23.25 37.41
N ARG A 177 -8.19 -22.96 37.51
CA ARG A 177 -7.69 -21.75 38.18
C ARG A 177 -6.88 -20.88 37.24
N PHE A 178 -7.21 -19.61 37.19
CA PHE A 178 -6.49 -18.60 36.43
C PHE A 178 -5.75 -17.69 37.42
N LEU A 179 -4.43 -17.56 37.24
CA LEU A 179 -3.54 -16.88 38.17
C LEU A 179 -2.70 -15.85 37.40
N ALA A 180 -2.57 -14.65 37.98
CA ALA A 180 -1.77 -13.56 37.42
C ALA A 180 -0.69 -13.15 38.43
N PHE A 181 0.57 -13.31 38.06
CA PHE A 181 1.72 -12.96 38.89
C PHE A 181 2.38 -11.70 38.36
N ARG A 182 2.43 -10.64 39.18
CA ARG A 182 2.93 -9.31 38.80
C ARG A 182 4.09 -8.84 39.67
N ASP A 183 4.25 -9.44 40.85
CA ASP A 183 5.26 -9.03 41.82
C ASP A 183 6.66 -9.42 41.37
N GLU A 184 7.58 -8.46 41.41
CA GLU A 184 8.98 -8.62 40.99
C GLU A 184 9.65 -9.85 41.64
N ALA A 185 9.38 -10.07 42.93
CA ALA A 185 9.93 -11.18 43.71
C ALA A 185 9.50 -12.56 43.19
N GLU A 186 8.35 -12.66 42.53
CA GLU A 186 7.82 -13.92 42.01
C GLU A 186 8.21 -14.19 40.56
N ILE A 187 8.48 -13.15 39.76
CA ILE A 187 8.70 -13.26 38.31
C ILE A 187 9.78 -14.29 37.96
N ALA A 188 10.94 -14.26 38.63
CA ALA A 188 12.03 -15.21 38.36
C ALA A 188 11.62 -16.67 38.59
N ALA A 189 10.78 -16.93 39.61
CA ALA A 189 10.22 -18.25 39.85
C ALA A 189 9.25 -18.65 38.73
N ARG A 190 8.40 -17.73 38.26
CA ARG A 190 7.41 -17.99 37.19
C ARG A 190 8.05 -18.18 35.82
N VAL A 191 9.08 -17.41 35.47
CA VAL A 191 9.87 -17.60 34.24
C VAL A 191 10.56 -18.96 34.25
N GLY A 192 11.11 -19.38 35.39
CA GLY A 192 11.64 -20.74 35.56
C GLY A 192 10.61 -21.82 35.29
N ARG A 193 9.41 -21.70 35.87
CA ARG A 193 8.30 -22.66 35.64
C ARG A 193 7.80 -22.66 34.20
N TYR A 194 7.71 -21.49 33.55
CA TYR A 194 7.45 -21.40 32.11
C TYR A 194 8.47 -22.24 31.32
N GLY A 195 9.76 -22.07 31.64
CA GLY A 195 10.83 -22.77 30.95
C GLY A 195 10.79 -24.30 31.10
N THR A 196 10.50 -24.78 32.31
CA THR A 196 10.27 -26.22 32.56
C THR A 196 9.10 -26.75 31.73
N LEU A 197 8.00 -26.01 31.65
CA LEU A 197 6.82 -26.40 30.88
C LEU A 197 7.08 -26.39 29.36
N GLU A 198 7.80 -25.39 28.84
CA GLU A 198 8.19 -25.34 27.42
C GLU A 198 9.15 -26.46 27.02
N SER A 199 10.08 -26.83 27.90
CA SER A 199 11.04 -27.92 27.67
C SER A 199 10.38 -29.30 27.65
N ALA A 200 9.29 -29.50 28.40
CA ALA A 200 8.54 -30.75 28.44
C ALA A 200 7.66 -30.99 27.19
N GLY A 201 7.38 -29.95 26.40
CA GLY A 201 6.57 -30.03 25.18
C GLY A 201 7.39 -30.15 23.87
N TRP A 202 6.70 -30.05 22.73
CA TRP A 202 7.26 -30.21 21.36
C TRP A 202 8.45 -29.30 21.04
N LYS A 203 8.59 -28.15 21.71
CA LYS A 203 9.65 -27.16 21.47
C LYS A 203 11.00 -27.50 22.11
N GLY A 204 11.05 -28.45 23.06
CA GLY A 204 12.31 -28.93 23.64
C GLY A 204 13.24 -29.58 22.61
N ARG A 205 12.69 -30.15 21.52
CA ARG A 205 13.46 -30.83 20.47
C ARG A 205 14.28 -29.91 19.55
N ALA A 206 13.97 -28.60 19.52
CA ALA A 206 14.65 -27.63 18.66
C ALA A 206 15.69 -26.76 19.40
N GLY A 207 15.93 -26.99 20.69
CA GLY A 207 16.93 -26.26 21.48
C GLY A 207 16.63 -24.77 21.71
N THR A 208 15.40 -24.31 21.47
CA THR A 208 14.98 -22.89 21.58
C THR A 208 14.13 -22.59 22.81
N ALA A 209 13.94 -23.57 23.69
CA ALA A 209 13.17 -23.40 24.93
C ALA A 209 13.85 -22.41 25.87
N ILE A 210 13.07 -21.63 26.61
CA ILE A 210 13.54 -20.80 27.71
C ILE A 210 13.99 -21.77 28.82
N SER A 211 15.26 -21.74 29.22
CA SER A 211 15.74 -22.45 30.42
C SER A 211 16.58 -21.48 31.23
N ARG A 212 16.59 -21.65 32.56
CA ARG A 212 17.33 -20.74 33.45
C ARG A 212 18.82 -20.69 33.13
N GLU A 213 19.33 -21.77 32.56
CA GLU A 213 20.74 -21.98 32.26
C GLU A 213 21.15 -21.42 30.89
N ASN A 214 20.18 -21.00 30.05
CA ASN A 214 20.46 -20.48 28.73
C ASN A 214 20.23 -18.97 28.61
N THR A 215 20.90 -18.36 27.63
CA THR A 215 20.86 -16.91 27.36
C THR A 215 19.43 -16.40 27.18
N GLN A 216 18.51 -17.22 26.66
CA GLN A 216 17.13 -16.81 26.45
C GLN A 216 16.34 -16.70 27.77
N GLY A 217 16.57 -17.61 28.72
CA GLY A 217 16.02 -17.52 30.08
C GLY A 217 16.49 -16.29 30.82
N ALA A 218 17.80 -16.05 30.83
CA ALA A 218 18.40 -14.88 31.46
C ALA A 218 17.82 -13.57 30.89
N PHE A 219 17.68 -13.49 29.56
CA PHE A 219 17.05 -12.35 28.88
C PHE A 219 15.60 -12.10 29.33
N TYR A 220 14.73 -13.11 29.29
CA TYR A 220 13.32 -12.91 29.66
C TYR A 220 13.14 -12.65 31.15
N GLU A 221 13.98 -13.22 32.01
CA GLU A 221 13.98 -12.93 33.44
C GLU A 221 14.35 -11.46 33.70
N GLU A 222 15.42 -10.95 33.08
CA GLU A 222 15.85 -9.55 33.21
C GLU A 222 14.77 -8.59 32.72
N VAL A 223 14.22 -8.83 31.53
CA VAL A 223 13.14 -8.03 30.95
C VAL A 223 11.92 -8.00 31.86
N LEU A 224 11.41 -9.17 32.27
CA LEU A 224 10.19 -9.22 33.07
C LEU A 224 10.39 -8.62 34.46
N ARG A 225 11.58 -8.80 35.07
CA ARG A 225 11.91 -8.16 36.35
C ARG A 225 11.91 -6.63 36.22
N GLY A 226 12.57 -6.09 35.19
CA GLY A 226 12.65 -4.64 34.94
C GLY A 226 11.29 -4.00 34.66
N PHE A 227 10.38 -4.72 34.00
CA PHE A 227 9.00 -4.25 33.79
C PHE A 227 8.12 -4.45 35.04
N ALA A 228 8.30 -5.53 35.79
CA ALA A 228 7.55 -5.80 37.03
C ALA A 228 7.79 -4.75 38.12
N ALA A 229 9.02 -4.23 38.22
CA ALA A 229 9.37 -3.13 39.13
C ALA A 229 8.49 -1.87 38.93
N THR A 230 7.84 -1.74 37.78
CA THR A 230 6.92 -0.64 37.44
C THR A 230 5.47 -1.10 37.23
N GLY A 231 5.13 -2.34 37.59
CA GLY A 231 3.79 -2.92 37.39
C GLY A 231 3.44 -3.22 35.93
N GLN A 232 4.44 -3.29 35.05
CA GLN A 232 4.28 -3.39 33.59
C GLN A 232 4.59 -4.79 33.03
N ALA A 233 4.79 -5.79 33.88
CA ALA A 233 4.94 -7.19 33.51
C ALA A 233 3.90 -8.07 34.20
N ALA A 234 3.59 -9.20 33.59
CA ALA A 234 2.87 -10.28 34.27
C ALA A 234 3.23 -11.65 33.68
N VAL A 235 3.10 -12.68 34.52
CA VAL A 235 3.02 -14.07 34.07
C VAL A 235 1.64 -14.60 34.39
N TYR A 236 0.89 -14.98 33.36
CA TYR A 236 -0.40 -15.61 33.52
C TYR A 236 -0.26 -17.13 33.45
N GLU A 237 -0.86 -17.82 34.42
CA GLU A 237 -0.88 -19.27 34.49
C GLU A 237 -2.33 -19.78 34.52
N LEU A 238 -2.57 -20.89 33.82
CA LEU A 238 -3.80 -21.66 33.91
C LEU A 238 -3.49 -23.01 34.53
N GLN A 239 -4.19 -23.36 35.61
CA GLN A 239 -4.13 -24.68 36.23
C GLN A 239 -5.41 -25.47 35.94
N ILE A 240 -5.26 -26.75 35.61
CA ILE A 240 -6.35 -27.72 35.46
C ILE A 240 -6.11 -28.82 36.49
N GLY A 241 -6.96 -28.90 37.51
CA GLY A 241 -6.65 -29.66 38.72
C GLY A 241 -5.39 -29.09 39.40
N ASP A 242 -4.43 -29.96 39.70
CA ASP A 242 -3.14 -29.58 40.29
C ASP A 242 -2.03 -29.36 39.25
N HIS A 243 -2.35 -29.43 37.95
CA HIS A 243 -1.38 -29.32 36.88
C HIS A 243 -1.31 -27.90 36.31
N LEU A 244 -0.09 -27.37 36.13
CA LEU A 244 0.14 -26.16 35.34
C LEU A 244 -0.12 -26.48 33.86
N ALA A 245 -1.29 -26.10 33.36
CA ALA A 245 -1.75 -26.44 32.02
C ALA A 245 -1.25 -25.47 30.95
N ALA A 246 -1.13 -24.18 31.26
CA ALA A 246 -0.56 -23.19 30.35
C ALA A 246 0.10 -22.04 31.10
N SER A 247 1.10 -21.41 30.48
CA SER A 247 1.77 -20.22 30.99
C SER A 247 2.03 -19.23 29.85
N ARG A 248 1.89 -17.93 30.16
CA ARG A 248 2.12 -16.84 29.20
C ARG A 248 2.85 -15.66 29.85
N LEU A 249 3.90 -15.22 29.17
CA LEU A 249 4.71 -14.05 29.52
C LEU A 249 4.21 -12.82 28.78
N MET A 250 4.13 -11.67 29.45
CA MET A 250 3.75 -10.40 28.84
C MET A 250 4.56 -9.22 29.39
N ILE A 251 4.68 -8.17 28.57
CA ILE A 251 5.10 -6.82 28.97
C ILE A 251 4.09 -5.80 28.44
N ALA A 252 3.95 -4.67 29.10
CA ALA A 252 2.96 -3.67 28.77
C ALA A 252 3.44 -2.24 29.02
N ASN A 253 2.69 -1.28 28.52
CA ASN A 253 2.64 0.07 29.02
C ASN A 253 1.17 0.40 29.38
N ALA A 254 0.83 1.67 29.59
CA ALA A 254 -0.55 2.05 29.95
C ALA A 254 -1.60 1.73 28.87
N GLU A 255 -1.23 1.72 27.59
CA GLU A 255 -2.15 1.60 26.44
C GLU A 255 -1.92 0.35 25.57
N MET A 256 -0.81 -0.35 25.74
CA MET A 256 -0.43 -1.50 24.93
C MET A 256 0.08 -2.64 25.80
N LEU A 257 -0.39 -3.85 25.53
CA LEU A 257 0.14 -5.09 26.09
C LEU A 257 0.69 -5.96 24.96
N ILE A 258 1.90 -6.50 25.13
CA ILE A 258 2.52 -7.44 24.19
C ILE A 258 2.55 -8.84 24.81
N LEU A 259 1.98 -9.81 24.11
CA LEU A 259 2.10 -11.23 24.43
C LEU A 259 3.46 -11.74 23.92
N LEU A 260 4.40 -12.02 24.82
CA LEU A 260 5.76 -12.39 24.44
C LEU A 260 5.86 -13.87 24.02
N LYS A 261 5.46 -14.75 24.93
CA LYS A 261 5.74 -16.18 24.85
C LYS A 261 4.59 -16.95 25.50
N THR A 262 4.20 -18.05 24.87
CA THR A 262 3.15 -18.95 25.37
C THR A 262 3.63 -20.38 25.28
N THR A 263 3.42 -21.13 26.35
CA THR A 263 3.61 -22.58 26.41
C THR A 263 2.44 -23.26 27.11
N TYR A 264 2.27 -24.56 26.87
CA TYR A 264 1.22 -25.36 27.50
C TYR A 264 1.64 -26.84 27.61
N ASP A 265 1.01 -27.54 28.54
CA ASP A 265 1.19 -28.98 28.72
C ASP A 265 0.44 -29.76 27.63
N GLU A 266 1.17 -30.48 26.79
CA GLU A 266 0.60 -31.25 25.69
C GLU A 266 -0.28 -32.41 26.13
N SER A 267 -0.02 -32.99 27.31
CA SER A 267 -0.86 -34.05 27.88
C SER A 267 -2.29 -33.55 28.15
N LEU A 268 -2.45 -32.23 28.29
CA LEU A 268 -3.71 -31.53 28.50
C LEU A 268 -4.25 -30.86 27.21
N SER A 269 -3.65 -31.11 26.04
CA SER A 269 -4.04 -30.52 24.75
C SER A 269 -5.53 -30.71 24.41
N ARG A 270 -6.16 -31.79 24.88
CA ARG A 270 -7.60 -32.05 24.72
C ARG A 270 -8.51 -30.97 25.32
N PHE A 271 -8.00 -30.19 26.28
CA PHE A 271 -8.70 -29.07 26.90
C PHE A 271 -8.38 -27.72 26.24
N ALA A 272 -7.46 -27.68 25.27
CA ALA A 272 -6.96 -26.46 24.65
C ALA A 272 -6.52 -25.37 25.66
N PRO A 273 -5.63 -25.69 26.63
CA PRO A 273 -5.31 -24.81 27.75
C PRO A 273 -4.78 -23.44 27.32
N GLY A 274 -3.99 -23.36 26.23
CA GLY A 274 -3.54 -22.08 25.68
C GLY A 274 -4.66 -21.15 25.18
N ARG A 275 -5.79 -21.71 24.69
CA ARG A 275 -6.97 -20.93 24.27
C ARG A 275 -7.80 -20.49 25.46
N LEU A 276 -7.96 -21.35 26.47
CA LEU A 276 -8.63 -21.00 27.73
C LEU A 276 -7.86 -19.88 28.46
N LEU A 277 -6.53 -19.98 28.52
CA LEU A 277 -5.67 -18.94 29.09
C LEU A 277 -5.80 -17.62 28.32
N LEU A 278 -5.83 -17.65 26.98
CA LEU A 278 -6.03 -16.44 26.18
C LEU A 278 -7.39 -15.79 26.45
N TYR A 279 -8.47 -16.58 26.55
CA TYR A 279 -9.80 -16.05 26.84
C TYR A 279 -9.84 -15.30 28.17
N GLN A 280 -9.37 -15.95 29.24
CA GLN A 280 -9.35 -15.38 30.60
C GLN A 280 -8.46 -14.13 30.67
N LEU A 281 -7.29 -14.17 30.01
CA LEU A 281 -6.40 -13.01 29.91
C LEU A 281 -7.10 -11.85 29.22
N LEU A 282 -7.71 -12.06 28.05
CA LEU A 282 -8.42 -10.99 27.34
C LEU A 282 -9.55 -10.43 28.19
N GLU A 283 -10.35 -11.29 28.84
CA GLU A 283 -11.43 -10.84 29.71
C GLU A 283 -10.95 -9.96 30.86
N GLU A 284 -9.86 -10.33 31.55
CA GLU A 284 -9.24 -9.48 32.57
C GLU A 284 -8.73 -8.17 31.98
N GLN A 285 -8.03 -8.23 30.85
CA GLN A 285 -7.35 -7.06 30.28
C GLN A 285 -8.32 -6.00 29.74
N PHE A 286 -9.51 -6.41 29.28
CA PHE A 286 -10.59 -5.48 28.93
C PHE A 286 -11.15 -4.69 30.12
N ARG A 287 -10.83 -5.08 31.37
CA ARG A 287 -11.20 -4.30 32.56
C ARG A 287 -10.25 -3.13 32.83
N HIS A 288 -9.11 -3.05 32.15
CA HIS A 288 -8.18 -1.93 32.29
C HIS A 288 -8.61 -0.75 31.39
N PRO A 289 -8.98 0.40 31.96
CA PRO A 289 -9.63 1.47 31.21
C PRO A 289 -8.70 2.18 30.22
N THR A 290 -7.39 2.14 30.44
CA THR A 290 -6.40 2.82 29.59
C THR A 290 -5.87 1.95 28.46
N LEU A 291 -6.04 0.62 28.55
CA LEU A 291 -5.51 -0.31 27.57
C LEU A 291 -6.27 -0.14 26.24
N LYS A 292 -5.54 0.07 25.15
CA LYS A 292 -6.09 0.23 23.80
C LYS A 292 -5.78 -0.94 22.90
N THR A 293 -4.61 -1.56 23.04
CA THR A 293 -4.17 -2.61 22.12
C THR A 293 -3.52 -3.78 22.86
N ILE A 294 -3.88 -5.00 22.48
CA ILE A 294 -3.18 -6.24 22.85
C ILE A 294 -2.53 -6.80 21.59
N GLU A 295 -1.20 -6.80 21.56
CA GLU A 295 -0.37 -7.24 20.44
C GLU A 295 0.14 -8.66 20.62
N PHE A 296 0.14 -9.42 19.52
CA PHE A 296 0.60 -10.81 19.53
C PHE A 296 2.02 -10.93 18.96
N TYR A 297 2.44 -9.98 18.11
CA TYR A 297 3.74 -9.96 17.44
C TYR A 297 4.24 -11.36 17.02
N THR A 298 3.41 -12.02 16.22
CA THR A 298 3.64 -13.39 15.74
C THR A 298 3.33 -13.48 14.25
N ASN A 299 3.72 -14.58 13.60
CA ASN A 299 3.23 -14.88 12.26
C ASN A 299 1.88 -15.58 12.37
N ALA A 300 0.80 -14.85 12.16
CA ALA A 300 -0.55 -15.28 12.52
C ALA A 300 -1.02 -16.52 11.77
N THR A 301 -1.40 -17.56 12.53
CA THR A 301 -2.12 -18.72 11.98
C THR A 301 -3.60 -18.40 11.80
N THR A 302 -4.31 -19.20 10.98
CA THR A 302 -5.76 -19.05 10.76
C THR A 302 -6.55 -19.06 12.07
N ASP A 303 -6.18 -19.92 13.01
CA ASP A 303 -6.85 -20.03 14.32
C ASP A 303 -6.62 -18.82 15.21
N GLN A 304 -5.45 -18.16 15.09
CA GLN A 304 -5.16 -16.94 15.84
C GLN A 304 -5.92 -15.74 15.25
N LYS A 305 -6.08 -15.68 13.92
CA LYS A 305 -6.89 -14.63 13.24
C LYS A 305 -8.34 -14.58 13.76
N GLU A 306 -8.91 -15.70 14.24
CA GLU A 306 -10.27 -15.73 14.82
C GLU A 306 -10.43 -14.80 16.04
N TRP A 307 -9.35 -14.53 16.76
CA TRP A 307 -9.33 -13.66 17.95
C TRP A 307 -9.09 -12.20 17.60
N ALA A 308 -8.46 -11.92 16.46
CA ALA A 308 -7.93 -10.61 16.13
C ALA A 308 -8.97 -9.62 15.62
N THR A 309 -8.87 -8.36 16.03
CA THR A 309 -9.68 -7.28 15.45
C THR A 309 -8.93 -6.53 14.36
N PHE A 310 -7.63 -6.75 14.23
CA PHE A 310 -6.79 -6.20 13.17
C PHE A 310 -5.63 -7.15 12.84
N GLY A 311 -5.09 -7.00 11.64
CA GLY A 311 -3.83 -7.60 11.21
C GLY A 311 -2.91 -6.53 10.62
N CYS A 312 -1.60 -6.78 10.64
CA CYS A 312 -0.60 -5.89 10.08
C CYS A 312 0.57 -6.68 9.49
N THR A 313 0.95 -6.35 8.26
CA THR A 313 2.15 -6.92 7.64
C THR A 313 3.39 -6.17 8.12
N ILE A 314 4.21 -6.86 8.92
CA ILE A 314 5.56 -6.45 9.30
C ILE A 314 6.49 -6.61 8.10
N ARG A 315 7.39 -5.64 7.90
CA ARG A 315 8.14 -5.48 6.64
C ARG A 315 9.63 -5.48 6.88
N ASN A 316 10.38 -6.03 5.93
CA ASN A 316 11.79 -5.69 5.76
C ASN A 316 11.89 -4.55 4.75
N ILE A 317 12.76 -3.58 4.99
CA ILE A 317 12.99 -2.44 4.11
C ILE A 317 14.48 -2.34 3.83
N GLN A 318 14.87 -2.60 2.59
CA GLN A 318 16.25 -2.41 2.11
C GLN A 318 16.35 -1.09 1.37
N ILE A 319 17.22 -0.20 1.84
CA ILE A 319 17.44 1.14 1.28
C ILE A 319 18.79 1.15 0.58
N PHE A 320 18.83 1.69 -0.63
CA PHE A 320 20.05 1.78 -1.44
C PHE A 320 20.55 3.22 -1.51
N ARG A 321 21.88 3.40 -1.51
CA ARG A 321 22.50 4.73 -1.61
C ARG A 321 22.14 5.48 -2.89
N SER A 322 21.87 4.77 -3.98
CA SER A 322 21.50 5.40 -5.27
C SER A 322 20.72 4.46 -6.19
N PRO A 323 19.99 5.00 -7.19
CA PRO A 323 19.31 4.18 -8.20
C PRO A 323 20.24 3.24 -8.97
N VAL A 324 21.49 3.66 -9.19
CA VAL A 324 22.51 2.86 -9.89
C VAL A 324 22.89 1.64 -9.05
N VAL A 325 23.11 1.80 -7.74
CA VAL A 325 23.41 0.70 -6.83
C VAL A 325 22.23 -0.28 -6.75
N SER A 326 21.00 0.22 -6.67
CA SER A 326 19.79 -0.62 -6.67
C SER A 326 19.64 -1.44 -7.97
N ALA A 327 19.92 -0.83 -9.12
CA ALA A 327 19.91 -1.53 -10.41
C ALA A 327 21.02 -2.59 -10.49
N ALA A 328 22.25 -2.25 -10.09
CA ALA A 328 23.37 -3.19 -10.06
C ALA A 328 23.09 -4.39 -9.13
N PHE A 329 22.51 -4.14 -7.96
CA PHE A 329 22.08 -5.20 -7.03
C PHE A 329 21.04 -6.13 -7.67
N SER A 330 20.04 -5.57 -8.36
CA SER A 330 19.01 -6.35 -9.06
C SER A 330 19.60 -7.23 -10.16
N ILE A 331 20.55 -6.71 -10.95
CA ILE A 331 21.27 -7.46 -11.99
C ILE A 331 22.08 -8.60 -11.38
N LEU A 332 22.85 -8.33 -10.31
CA LEU A 332 23.66 -9.35 -9.63
C LEU A 332 22.80 -10.48 -9.06
N ARG A 333 21.66 -10.15 -8.43
CA ARG A 333 20.74 -11.14 -7.86
C ARG A 333 20.05 -11.97 -8.96
N ALA A 334 19.63 -11.33 -10.05
CA ALA A 334 19.07 -12.02 -11.22
C ALA A 334 20.06 -13.03 -11.83
N ASN A 335 21.33 -12.63 -12.00
CA ASN A 335 22.38 -13.51 -12.50
C ASN A 335 22.67 -14.66 -11.55
N ARG A 336 22.76 -14.41 -10.23
CA ARG A 336 22.99 -15.48 -9.23
C ARG A 336 21.90 -16.54 -9.26
N ASN A 337 20.65 -16.13 -9.44
CA ASN A 337 19.52 -17.05 -9.53
C ASN A 337 19.51 -17.85 -10.85
N ARG A 338 20.12 -17.32 -11.92
CA ARG A 338 20.27 -18.02 -13.21
C ARG A 338 21.23 -19.22 -13.14
N PHE A 339 22.20 -19.17 -12.24
CA PHE A 339 23.22 -20.21 -12.06
C PHE A 339 22.95 -21.16 -10.87
N ARG A 340 21.92 -20.89 -10.06
CA ARG A 340 21.46 -21.81 -9.02
C ARG A 340 20.36 -22.71 -9.58
N SER A 341 20.59 -24.02 -9.62
CA SER A 341 19.51 -25.00 -9.79
C SER A 341 18.49 -24.84 -8.67
N SER A 342 17.20 -25.06 -8.96
CA SER A 342 16.08 -24.82 -8.04
C SER A 342 16.18 -25.70 -6.79
N THR A 343 16.89 -25.21 -5.78
CA THR A 343 16.69 -25.58 -4.39
C THR A 343 16.16 -24.34 -3.70
N SER A 344 14.86 -24.10 -3.86
CA SER A 344 14.15 -23.17 -2.99
C SER A 344 14.09 -23.80 -1.61
N GLU A 345 14.85 -23.26 -0.65
CA GLU A 345 14.47 -23.45 0.75
C GLU A 345 13.01 -22.97 0.90
N PRO A 346 12.13 -23.78 1.50
CA PRO A 346 10.75 -23.39 1.70
C PRO A 346 10.73 -22.11 2.56
N SER A 347 10.08 -21.06 2.06
CA SER A 347 9.74 -19.93 2.93
C SER A 347 8.67 -20.43 3.91
N ASP A 348 8.95 -20.39 5.21
CA ASP A 348 8.01 -20.72 6.30
C ASP A 348 6.81 -19.74 6.41
N HIS A 349 6.62 -18.87 5.42
CA HIS A 349 5.48 -17.96 5.36
C HIS A 349 4.31 -18.66 4.67
N PRO A 350 3.09 -18.63 5.24
CA PRO A 350 1.89 -18.97 4.47
C PRO A 350 1.81 -17.98 3.30
N GLN A 351 2.25 -18.45 2.13
CA GLN A 351 2.22 -17.67 0.90
C GLN A 351 0.75 -17.39 0.59
N PRO A 352 0.36 -16.14 0.30
CA PRO A 352 -0.97 -15.89 -0.23
C PRO A 352 -1.16 -16.77 -1.46
N ILE A 353 -2.33 -17.40 -1.58
CA ILE A 353 -2.65 -18.21 -2.76
C ILE A 353 -2.72 -17.23 -3.93
N VAL A 354 -1.68 -17.24 -4.76
CA VAL A 354 -1.66 -16.49 -6.01
C VAL A 354 -2.32 -17.36 -7.05
N GLN A 355 -3.48 -16.93 -7.56
CA GLN A 355 -4.13 -17.56 -8.68
C GLN A 355 -3.91 -16.73 -9.94
N THR A 356 -3.58 -17.43 -11.02
CA THR A 356 -3.40 -16.85 -12.34
C THR A 356 -4.60 -17.25 -13.20
N ALA A 357 -5.36 -16.26 -13.66
CA ALA A 357 -6.47 -16.47 -14.57
C ALA A 357 -5.97 -16.16 -15.99
N GLY A 358 -5.39 -17.18 -16.61
CA GLY A 358 -4.76 -17.12 -17.93
C GLY A 358 -5.78 -17.09 -19.06
N GLY A 359 -6.02 -15.95 -19.72
CA GLY A 359 -7.01 -15.85 -20.80
C GLY A 359 -8.46 -15.84 -20.32
N ALA A 360 -8.65 -15.84 -18.99
CA ALA A 360 -9.96 -15.84 -18.37
C ALA A 360 -10.55 -14.42 -18.28
N THR A 361 -11.87 -14.34 -18.39
CA THR A 361 -12.61 -13.10 -18.12
C THR A 361 -12.80 -12.85 -16.62
N LEU A 362 -13.03 -11.59 -16.23
CA LEU A 362 -13.53 -11.30 -14.87
C LEU A 362 -14.86 -12.00 -14.59
N GLN A 363 -15.62 -12.34 -15.64
CA GLN A 363 -16.82 -13.15 -15.52
C GLN A 363 -16.49 -14.60 -15.14
N GLU A 364 -15.51 -15.23 -15.78
CA GLU A 364 -15.05 -16.57 -15.39
C GLU A 364 -14.52 -16.63 -13.96
N LEU A 365 -13.86 -15.56 -13.48
CA LEU A 365 -13.49 -15.46 -12.07
C LEU A 365 -14.72 -15.44 -11.15
N ARG A 366 -15.78 -14.70 -11.52
CA ARG A 366 -17.06 -14.71 -10.78
C ARG A 366 -17.71 -16.09 -10.83
N ASP A 367 -17.67 -16.75 -11.98
CA ASP A 367 -18.25 -18.10 -12.17
C ASP A 367 -17.47 -19.14 -11.34
N ALA A 368 -16.16 -18.93 -11.14
CA ALA A 368 -15.32 -19.67 -10.20
C ALA A 368 -15.54 -19.28 -8.72
N SER A 369 -16.61 -18.54 -8.42
CA SER A 369 -17.02 -18.09 -7.08
C SER A 369 -16.10 -17.05 -6.40
N TRP A 370 -15.23 -16.36 -7.15
CA TRP A 370 -14.48 -15.22 -6.61
C TRP A 370 -15.40 -13.99 -6.46
N ASP A 371 -15.36 -13.34 -5.29
CA ASP A 371 -16.10 -12.09 -5.05
C ASP A 371 -15.40 -10.86 -5.67
N VAL A 372 -15.37 -10.82 -7.00
CA VAL A 372 -14.85 -9.68 -7.78
C VAL A 372 -15.76 -8.46 -7.68
N ALA A 373 -17.03 -8.64 -7.27
CA ALA A 373 -17.98 -7.54 -7.12
C ALA A 373 -17.59 -6.58 -6.00
N SER A 374 -16.82 -7.04 -5.00
CA SER A 374 -16.23 -6.22 -3.94
C SER A 374 -15.33 -5.07 -4.44
N PHE A 375 -14.81 -5.12 -5.68
CA PHE A 375 -13.99 -4.06 -6.29
C PHE A 375 -14.79 -3.01 -7.08
N ARG A 376 -16.09 -2.90 -6.84
CA ARG A 376 -16.95 -1.86 -7.44
C ARG A 376 -16.86 -0.49 -6.73
N GLU A 377 -16.27 -0.45 -5.53
CA GLU A 377 -16.24 0.71 -4.63
C GLU A 377 -14.92 1.51 -4.67
N THR A 378 -14.33 1.74 -5.86
CA THR A 378 -13.20 2.67 -5.99
C THR A 378 -13.69 4.10 -6.23
N GLU A 379 -12.99 5.13 -5.71
CA GLU A 379 -13.31 6.56 -5.99
C GLU A 379 -13.24 6.92 -7.50
N THR A 380 -12.83 6.00 -8.36
CA THR A 380 -12.69 6.19 -9.80
C THR A 380 -13.15 4.94 -10.55
N PHE A 381 -14.17 5.10 -11.39
CA PHE A 381 -14.74 4.05 -12.24
C PHE A 381 -13.70 3.33 -13.11
N GLU A 382 -12.72 4.05 -13.65
CA GLU A 382 -11.68 3.52 -14.56
C GLU A 382 -10.73 2.50 -13.92
N THR A 383 -10.77 2.35 -12.58
CA THR A 383 -9.99 1.34 -11.85
C THR A 383 -10.86 0.24 -11.27
N SER A 384 -12.13 0.15 -11.68
CA SER A 384 -13.11 -0.81 -11.15
C SER A 384 -13.18 -2.10 -11.99
N ALA A 385 -13.75 -3.14 -11.38
CA ALA A 385 -14.04 -4.39 -12.10
C ALA A 385 -14.96 -4.20 -13.31
N ASP A 386 -15.94 -3.28 -13.23
CA ASP A 386 -16.88 -3.02 -14.33
C ASP A 386 -16.17 -2.37 -15.53
N TRP A 387 -15.18 -1.50 -15.29
CA TRP A 387 -14.34 -0.92 -16.34
C TRP A 387 -13.48 -1.97 -17.05
N PHE A 388 -12.77 -2.82 -16.29
CA PHE A 388 -11.93 -3.86 -16.89
C PHE A 388 -12.76 -4.93 -17.61
N THR A 389 -13.96 -5.24 -17.11
CA THR A 389 -14.91 -6.13 -17.81
C THR A 389 -15.31 -5.52 -19.15
N LEU A 390 -15.62 -4.21 -19.17
CA LEU A 390 -15.99 -3.51 -20.39
C LEU A 390 -14.83 -3.46 -21.40
N LEU A 391 -13.61 -3.12 -20.95
CA LEU A 391 -12.42 -3.13 -21.81
C LEU A 391 -12.16 -4.52 -22.39
N GLN A 392 -12.20 -5.56 -21.55
CA GLN A 392 -11.97 -6.92 -22.05
C GLN A 392 -13.01 -7.31 -23.10
N ARG A 393 -14.29 -7.02 -22.86
CA ARG A 393 -15.37 -7.42 -23.77
C ARG A 393 -15.36 -6.65 -25.10
N GLU A 394 -15.18 -5.33 -25.06
CA GLU A 394 -15.41 -4.47 -26.23
C GLU A 394 -14.12 -4.04 -26.96
N VAL A 395 -12.96 -4.13 -26.29
CA VAL A 395 -11.67 -3.67 -26.84
C VAL A 395 -10.72 -4.83 -27.07
N PHE A 396 -10.72 -5.81 -26.17
CA PHE A 396 -9.84 -6.98 -26.25
C PHE A 396 -10.62 -8.31 -26.28
N PRO A 397 -11.71 -8.42 -27.08
CA PRO A 397 -12.46 -9.66 -27.16
C PRO A 397 -11.53 -10.78 -27.65
N ASP A 398 -11.60 -11.92 -26.98
CA ASP A 398 -10.83 -13.12 -27.30
C ASP A 398 -9.30 -12.93 -27.34
N ASP A 399 -8.77 -11.83 -26.80
CA ASP A 399 -7.34 -11.57 -26.80
C ASP A 399 -6.64 -12.53 -25.81
N PRO A 400 -5.85 -13.50 -26.30
CA PRO A 400 -5.25 -14.52 -25.46
C PRO A 400 -4.12 -13.97 -24.60
N GLY A 401 -3.78 -12.68 -24.73
CA GLY A 401 -2.83 -11.96 -23.88
C GLY A 401 -3.46 -11.37 -22.63
N VAL A 402 -4.78 -11.24 -22.51
CA VAL A 402 -5.42 -10.67 -21.31
C VAL A 402 -5.24 -11.61 -20.11
N ARG A 403 -4.82 -11.06 -18.96
CA ARG A 403 -4.51 -11.81 -17.74
C ARG A 403 -4.96 -11.05 -16.51
N PHE A 404 -5.49 -11.79 -15.54
CA PHE A 404 -5.73 -11.29 -14.19
C PHE A 404 -4.93 -12.13 -13.20
N TYR A 405 -3.94 -11.50 -12.56
CA TYR A 405 -3.21 -12.09 -11.44
C TYR A 405 -3.88 -11.63 -10.16
N LEU A 406 -4.21 -12.53 -9.24
CA LEU A 406 -4.86 -12.17 -7.99
C LEU A 406 -4.28 -12.90 -6.78
N THR A 407 -4.30 -12.22 -5.63
CA THR A 407 -4.11 -12.83 -4.31
C THR A 407 -5.44 -12.89 -3.59
N GLY A 408 -5.65 -13.91 -2.77
CA GLY A 408 -6.85 -14.00 -1.93
C GLY A 408 -6.86 -15.20 -0.99
N GLU A 409 -7.81 -15.18 -0.06
CA GLU A 409 -8.09 -16.31 0.84
C GLU A 409 -9.56 -16.70 0.69
N LYS A 410 -9.87 -18.00 0.61
CA LYS A 410 -11.27 -18.52 0.56
C LYS A 410 -12.16 -17.84 -0.50
N GLN A 411 -11.66 -17.68 -1.72
CA GLN A 411 -12.38 -17.03 -2.83
C GLN A 411 -12.72 -15.54 -2.60
N GLN A 412 -12.08 -14.91 -1.61
CA GLN A 412 -12.14 -13.45 -1.42
C GLN A 412 -10.85 -12.83 -1.96
N PRO A 413 -10.93 -12.15 -3.11
CA PRO A 413 -9.76 -11.55 -3.74
C PRO A 413 -9.33 -10.29 -2.96
N ARG A 414 -8.04 -10.19 -2.66
CA ARG A 414 -7.46 -9.05 -1.93
C ARG A 414 -6.89 -7.99 -2.86
N VAL A 415 -6.11 -8.43 -3.84
CA VAL A 415 -5.49 -7.59 -4.88
C VAL A 415 -5.65 -8.29 -6.22
N ILE A 416 -6.02 -7.54 -7.26
CA ILE A 416 -6.03 -8.02 -8.64
C ILE A 416 -5.16 -7.08 -9.48
N LEU A 417 -4.29 -7.66 -10.32
CA LEU A 417 -3.43 -6.97 -11.27
C LEU A 417 -3.89 -7.28 -12.71
N PRO A 418 -4.68 -6.37 -13.35
CA PRO A 418 -5.15 -6.53 -14.73
C PRO A 418 -4.05 -6.15 -15.74
N VAL A 419 -3.61 -7.12 -16.53
CA VAL A 419 -2.53 -6.92 -17.50
C VAL A 419 -2.83 -7.60 -18.82
N ARG A 420 -2.06 -7.25 -19.85
CA ARG A 420 -2.10 -7.82 -21.18
C ARG A 420 -0.70 -8.17 -21.64
N LEU A 421 -0.47 -9.42 -22.01
CA LEU A 421 0.76 -9.87 -22.63
C LEU A 421 0.72 -9.56 -24.13
N THR A 422 1.72 -8.84 -24.62
CA THR A 422 1.89 -8.52 -26.04
C THR A 422 3.22 -9.01 -26.56
N GLN A 423 3.24 -9.34 -27.86
CA GLN A 423 4.44 -9.75 -28.56
C GLN A 423 4.68 -8.89 -29.80
N SER A 424 5.86 -8.30 -29.89
CA SER A 424 6.33 -7.51 -31.04
C SER A 424 7.64 -8.09 -31.54
N GLY A 425 7.57 -8.92 -32.60
CA GLY A 425 8.71 -9.74 -33.02
C GLY A 425 9.09 -10.74 -31.92
N GLN A 426 10.36 -10.73 -31.50
CA GLN A 426 10.83 -11.54 -30.35
C GLN A 426 10.60 -10.88 -28.99
N ARG A 427 10.09 -9.64 -28.95
CA ARG A 427 9.89 -8.92 -27.68
C ARG A 427 8.55 -9.29 -27.06
N GLN A 428 8.57 -9.83 -25.84
CA GLN A 428 7.41 -9.99 -24.97
C GLN A 428 7.34 -8.83 -23.97
N THR A 429 6.17 -8.19 -23.92
CA THR A 429 5.86 -7.08 -23.03
C THR A 429 4.59 -7.38 -22.27
N MET A 430 4.60 -7.19 -20.95
CA MET A 430 3.38 -7.23 -20.13
C MET A 430 2.98 -5.78 -19.89
N GLU A 431 1.84 -5.37 -20.42
CA GLU A 431 1.32 -4.01 -20.28
C GLU A 431 0.08 -3.96 -19.39
N SER A 432 -0.21 -2.82 -18.78
CA SER A 432 -1.48 -2.59 -18.10
C SER A 432 -2.64 -2.87 -19.05
N LEU A 433 -3.69 -3.55 -18.57
CA LEU A 433 -4.92 -3.74 -19.35
C LEU A 433 -5.61 -2.38 -19.54
N SER A 434 -5.25 -1.70 -20.61
CA SER A 434 -5.55 -0.29 -20.83
C SER A 434 -5.33 0.08 -22.29
N ASN A 435 -5.94 1.17 -22.73
CA ASN A 435 -5.65 1.80 -24.02
C ASN A 435 -5.91 3.32 -23.91
N TYR A 436 -6.08 4.01 -25.04
CA TYR A 436 -6.34 5.45 -25.09
C TYR A 436 -7.69 5.87 -24.47
N TYR A 437 -8.61 4.94 -24.16
CA TYR A 437 -9.82 5.20 -23.38
C TYR A 437 -9.57 5.31 -21.88
N THR A 438 -8.42 4.78 -21.40
CA THR A 438 -8.09 4.70 -19.97
C THR A 438 -7.28 5.94 -19.56
N ALA A 439 -7.89 6.85 -18.79
CA ALA A 439 -7.22 8.03 -18.26
C ALA A 439 -6.46 7.75 -16.96
N LEU A 440 -6.83 6.68 -16.25
CA LEU A 440 -6.16 6.22 -15.05
C LEU A 440 -6.21 4.69 -14.93
N TYR A 441 -5.04 4.09 -14.79
CA TYR A 441 -4.83 2.67 -14.48
C TYR A 441 -4.32 2.53 -13.05
N ALA A 442 -4.84 1.52 -12.34
CA ALA A 442 -4.30 1.03 -11.09
C ALA A 442 -4.66 -0.47 -10.92
N PRO A 443 -3.87 -1.25 -10.18
CA PRO A 443 -4.31 -2.54 -9.65
C PRO A 443 -5.59 -2.36 -8.80
N MET A 444 -6.46 -3.35 -8.81
CA MET A 444 -7.67 -3.34 -7.97
C MET A 444 -7.32 -3.80 -6.56
N LEU A 445 -7.74 -3.03 -5.56
CA LEU A 445 -7.43 -3.26 -4.14
C LEU A 445 -8.73 -3.36 -3.35
N SER A 446 -8.89 -4.44 -2.59
CA SER A 446 -10.02 -4.63 -1.67
C SER A 446 -9.76 -3.87 -0.36
N ARG A 447 -10.78 -3.73 0.48
CA ARG A 447 -10.62 -3.08 1.81
C ARG A 447 -9.61 -3.79 2.72
N GLU A 448 -9.43 -5.10 2.55
CA GLU A 448 -8.50 -5.91 3.34
C GLU A 448 -7.18 -6.21 2.60
N GLY A 449 -7.01 -5.67 1.39
CA GLY A 449 -5.83 -5.91 0.58
C GLY A 449 -4.62 -5.07 1.02
N ASP A 450 -3.43 -5.67 0.92
CA ASP A 450 -2.15 -4.97 1.08
C ASP A 450 -1.46 -4.91 -0.29
N LEU A 451 -1.06 -3.71 -0.73
CA LEU A 451 -0.36 -3.53 -2.00
C LEU A 451 1.03 -4.22 -2.03
N LEU A 452 1.55 -4.69 -0.88
CA LEU A 452 2.70 -5.60 -0.87
C LEU A 452 2.41 -6.91 -1.61
N ASP A 453 1.17 -7.38 -1.68
CA ASP A 453 0.76 -8.57 -2.45
C ASP A 453 1.11 -8.45 -3.94
N LEU A 454 1.29 -7.23 -4.47
CA LEU A 454 1.77 -7.01 -5.84
C LEU A 454 3.13 -7.68 -6.09
N GLN A 455 3.95 -7.90 -5.06
CA GLN A 455 5.20 -8.65 -5.18
C GLN A 455 4.95 -10.07 -5.68
N ASP A 456 3.98 -10.76 -5.10
CA ASP A 456 3.67 -12.14 -5.45
C ASP A 456 3.01 -12.22 -6.83
N LEU A 457 2.21 -11.21 -7.19
CA LEU A 457 1.60 -11.11 -8.53
C LEU A 457 2.65 -10.87 -9.62
N VAL A 458 3.60 -9.95 -9.40
CA VAL A 458 4.72 -9.72 -10.33
C VAL A 458 5.63 -10.95 -10.42
N ALA A 459 5.86 -11.63 -9.29
CA ALA A 459 6.61 -12.88 -9.25
C ALA A 459 5.94 -13.97 -10.09
N ALA A 460 4.62 -14.14 -9.94
CA ALA A 460 3.82 -15.09 -10.71
C ALA A 460 3.87 -14.78 -12.20
N ALA A 461 3.68 -13.53 -12.60
CA ALA A 461 3.78 -13.12 -14.00
C ALA A 461 5.18 -13.39 -14.60
N THR A 462 6.23 -13.18 -13.81
CA THR A 462 7.62 -13.46 -14.23
C THR A 462 7.88 -14.96 -14.36
N ARG A 463 7.30 -15.80 -13.49
CA ARG A 463 7.41 -17.27 -13.56
C ARG A 463 6.63 -17.85 -14.73
N GLU A 464 5.41 -17.36 -14.97
CA GLU A 464 4.56 -17.81 -16.08
C GLU A 464 5.20 -17.45 -17.44
N HIS A 465 5.89 -16.32 -17.51
CA HIS A 465 6.52 -15.82 -18.73
C HIS A 465 8.03 -15.60 -18.54
N PRO A 466 8.87 -16.66 -18.57
CA PRO A 466 10.31 -16.55 -18.34
C PRO A 466 11.04 -15.73 -19.40
N ASN A 467 10.45 -15.61 -20.60
CA ASN A 467 10.98 -14.79 -21.69
C ASN A 467 10.53 -13.32 -21.59
N LEU A 468 9.75 -12.92 -20.59
CA LEU A 468 9.26 -11.56 -20.48
C LEU A 468 10.41 -10.57 -20.27
N GLN A 469 10.52 -9.57 -21.15
CA GLN A 469 11.64 -8.62 -21.10
C GLN A 469 11.24 -7.24 -20.59
N VAL A 470 9.97 -6.85 -20.77
CA VAL A 470 9.46 -5.53 -20.39
C VAL A 470 8.14 -5.65 -19.66
N MET A 471 7.98 -4.89 -18.57
CA MET A 471 6.68 -4.61 -17.99
C MET A 471 6.37 -3.11 -18.13
N ARG A 472 5.14 -2.74 -18.48
CA ARG A 472 4.72 -1.35 -18.68
C ARG A 472 3.36 -1.08 -18.05
N PHE A 473 3.27 -0.08 -17.18
CA PHE A 473 2.01 0.27 -16.50
C PHE A 473 1.72 1.74 -16.69
N ALA A 474 0.61 2.07 -17.35
CA ALA A 474 0.22 3.45 -17.62
C ALA A 474 -1.25 3.57 -18.05
N PRO A 475 -1.85 4.76 -17.93
CA PRO A 475 -1.36 5.94 -17.19
C PRO A 475 -1.72 5.85 -15.71
N MET A 476 -0.78 6.09 -14.80
CA MET A 476 -0.98 6.00 -13.35
C MET A 476 -0.92 7.38 -12.68
N ASP A 477 -1.49 7.48 -11.48
CA ASP A 477 -1.34 8.64 -10.60
C ASP A 477 -0.07 8.50 -9.76
N PRO A 478 0.97 9.33 -9.95
CA PRO A 478 2.21 9.22 -9.18
C PRO A 478 2.03 9.52 -7.68
N GLU A 479 0.93 10.18 -7.30
CA GLU A 479 0.59 10.47 -5.90
C GLU A 479 -0.21 9.33 -5.24
N ALA A 480 -0.72 8.37 -6.00
CA ALA A 480 -1.45 7.23 -5.44
C ALA A 480 -0.50 6.15 -4.93
N THR A 481 -0.83 5.50 -3.81
CA THR A 481 -0.02 4.45 -3.16
C THR A 481 0.32 3.27 -4.07
N ALA A 482 -0.54 2.97 -5.05
CA ALA A 482 -0.32 1.93 -6.04
C ALA A 482 0.92 2.16 -6.92
N TYR A 483 1.28 3.40 -7.22
CA TYR A 483 2.44 3.73 -8.06
C TYR A 483 3.77 3.34 -7.42
N PRO A 484 4.13 3.82 -6.21
CA PRO A 484 5.35 3.36 -5.53
C PRO A 484 5.28 1.88 -5.15
N ALA A 485 4.10 1.33 -4.84
CA ALA A 485 3.96 -0.09 -4.53
C ALA A 485 4.30 -0.99 -5.74
N LEU A 486 3.91 -0.61 -6.95
CA LEU A 486 4.24 -1.38 -8.15
C LEU A 486 5.73 -1.27 -8.51
N ILE A 487 6.33 -0.08 -8.34
CA ILE A 487 7.80 0.10 -8.45
C ILE A 487 8.51 -0.82 -7.45
N ASN A 488 8.02 -0.88 -6.21
CA ASN A 488 8.55 -1.74 -5.17
C ASN A 488 8.43 -3.23 -5.55
N ALA A 489 7.27 -3.67 -6.03
CA ALA A 489 7.02 -5.04 -6.46
C ALA A 489 7.95 -5.48 -7.60
N LEU A 490 8.21 -4.58 -8.56
CA LEU A 490 9.16 -4.81 -9.63
C LEU A 490 10.59 -4.99 -9.10
N ARG A 491 11.07 -4.09 -8.24
CA ARG A 491 12.42 -4.20 -7.66
C ARG A 491 12.59 -5.44 -6.77
N ALA A 492 11.58 -5.78 -5.97
CA ALA A 492 11.58 -6.99 -5.14
C ALA A 492 11.75 -8.26 -5.98
N ASN A 493 11.26 -8.24 -7.23
CA ASN A 493 11.39 -9.29 -8.22
C ASN A 493 12.59 -9.11 -9.17
N ASN A 494 13.56 -8.26 -8.81
CA ASN A 494 14.79 -7.98 -9.56
C ASN A 494 14.58 -7.30 -10.93
N TRP A 495 13.40 -6.75 -11.20
CA TRP A 495 13.19 -5.88 -12.36
C TRP A 495 13.76 -4.49 -12.09
N VAL A 496 14.15 -3.79 -13.15
CA VAL A 496 14.69 -2.41 -13.05
C VAL A 496 13.66 -1.40 -13.59
N PRO A 497 12.86 -0.75 -12.71
CA PRO A 497 11.79 0.17 -13.12
C PRO A 497 12.24 1.63 -13.29
N PHE A 498 11.54 2.34 -14.18
CA PHE A 498 11.68 3.77 -14.43
C PHE A 498 10.31 4.44 -14.61
N GLY A 499 10.14 5.62 -14.03
CA GLY A 499 9.01 6.50 -14.32
C GLY A 499 9.17 7.23 -15.65
N TYR A 500 8.06 7.46 -16.37
CA TYR A 500 7.98 8.33 -17.53
C TYR A 500 6.68 9.13 -17.56
N PHE A 501 6.73 10.37 -18.04
CA PHE A 501 5.55 11.23 -18.18
C PHE A 501 4.64 10.74 -19.31
N CYS A 502 3.32 10.68 -19.07
CA CYS A 502 2.32 10.38 -20.10
C CYS A 502 1.65 11.65 -20.61
N PHE A 503 0.93 12.38 -19.76
CA PHE A 503 0.21 13.61 -20.12
C PHE A 503 -0.14 14.46 -18.88
N GLY A 504 -0.47 15.74 -19.12
CA GLY A 504 -1.12 16.61 -18.13
C GLY A 504 -2.64 16.39 -18.12
N ASN A 505 -3.24 16.51 -16.94
CA ASN A 505 -4.68 16.41 -16.69
C ASN A 505 -5.14 17.69 -15.97
N TRP A 506 -6.23 18.29 -16.44
CA TRP A 506 -6.86 19.46 -15.84
C TRP A 506 -8.10 19.09 -15.03
N TYR A 507 -8.22 19.61 -13.82
CA TYR A 507 -9.37 19.37 -12.96
C TYR A 507 -9.75 20.59 -12.11
N LEU A 508 -10.99 20.59 -11.63
CA LEU A 508 -11.56 21.59 -10.75
C LEU A 508 -11.84 20.96 -9.39
N ARG A 509 -11.41 21.63 -8.32
CA ARG A 509 -11.95 21.44 -6.97
C ARG A 509 -13.16 22.35 -6.82
N VAL A 510 -14.30 21.76 -6.50
CA VAL A 510 -15.58 22.49 -6.43
C VAL A 510 -15.77 23.00 -5.00
N ASN A 511 -15.83 24.33 -4.86
CA ASN A 511 -16.11 25.01 -3.60
C ASN A 511 -17.32 25.93 -3.81
N GLY A 512 -18.45 25.59 -3.22
CA GLY A 512 -19.70 26.35 -3.36
C GLY A 512 -20.54 25.91 -4.56
N THR A 513 -21.35 26.82 -5.05
CA THR A 513 -22.34 26.64 -6.12
C THR A 513 -21.75 26.92 -7.51
N TRP A 514 -22.51 26.62 -8.56
CA TRP A 514 -22.18 27.02 -9.93
C TRP A 514 -21.93 28.53 -10.07
N SER A 515 -22.71 29.35 -9.35
CA SER A 515 -22.53 30.81 -9.32
C SER A 515 -21.16 31.18 -8.76
N ASP A 516 -20.76 30.57 -7.64
CA ASP A 516 -19.47 30.81 -6.98
C ASP A 516 -18.31 30.37 -7.89
N TYR A 517 -18.45 29.20 -8.53
CA TYR A 517 -17.49 28.72 -9.52
C TYR A 517 -17.32 29.73 -10.67
N LEU A 518 -18.43 30.18 -11.27
CA LEU A 518 -18.37 31.10 -12.41
C LEU A 518 -17.67 32.40 -12.01
N GLN A 519 -17.95 32.96 -10.84
CA GLN A 519 -17.32 34.19 -10.35
C GLN A 519 -15.79 34.09 -10.29
N GLN A 520 -15.25 32.90 -10.02
CA GLN A 520 -13.79 32.64 -10.01
C GLN A 520 -13.18 32.52 -11.41
N ARG A 521 -13.98 32.46 -12.49
CA ARG A 521 -13.49 32.42 -13.89
C ARG A 521 -13.25 33.83 -14.42
N SER A 522 -12.45 33.98 -15.48
CA SER A 522 -12.21 35.29 -16.09
C SER A 522 -13.50 35.93 -16.62
N ALA A 523 -13.58 37.27 -16.57
CA ALA A 523 -14.74 38.01 -17.07
C ALA A 523 -15.06 37.68 -18.54
N ALA A 524 -14.01 37.55 -19.37
CA ALA A 524 -14.15 37.15 -20.77
C ALA A 524 -14.77 35.75 -20.92
N HIS A 525 -14.35 34.77 -20.11
CA HIS A 525 -14.89 33.41 -20.17
C HIS A 525 -16.35 33.36 -19.71
N ARG A 526 -16.68 34.00 -18.59
CA ARG A 526 -18.07 34.11 -18.09
C ARG A 526 -19.00 34.72 -19.13
N SER A 527 -18.59 35.84 -19.73
CA SER A 527 -19.37 36.54 -20.75
C SER A 527 -19.53 35.69 -22.01
N ALA A 528 -18.50 34.95 -22.42
CA ALA A 528 -18.56 34.05 -23.56
C ALA A 528 -19.56 32.90 -23.33
N ILE A 529 -19.56 32.26 -22.16
CA ILE A 529 -20.54 31.22 -21.79
C ILE A 529 -21.95 31.79 -21.86
N ARG A 530 -22.20 32.92 -21.18
CA ARG A 530 -23.53 33.55 -21.12
C ARG A 530 -24.06 33.90 -22.50
N ARG A 531 -23.23 34.52 -23.34
CA ARG A 531 -23.58 34.90 -24.71
C ARG A 531 -23.93 33.68 -25.57
N ARG A 532 -23.10 32.62 -25.51
CA ARG A 532 -23.32 31.37 -26.29
C ARG A 532 -24.60 30.66 -25.87
N CYS A 533 -24.83 30.51 -24.55
CA CYS A 533 -26.05 29.87 -24.05
C CYS A 533 -27.30 30.68 -24.44
N ARG A 534 -27.25 32.02 -24.35
CA ARG A 534 -28.36 32.89 -24.75
C ARG A 534 -28.66 32.78 -26.23
N ARG A 535 -27.65 32.83 -27.11
CA ARG A 535 -27.82 32.69 -28.55
C ARG A 535 -28.42 31.33 -28.90
N PHE A 536 -27.84 30.24 -28.36
CA PHE A 536 -28.35 28.89 -28.61
C PHE A 536 -29.84 28.76 -28.24
N LYS A 537 -30.25 29.28 -27.08
CA LYS A 537 -31.65 29.26 -26.66
C LYS A 537 -32.55 30.16 -27.52
N ALA A 538 -32.09 31.35 -27.90
CA ALA A 538 -32.85 32.28 -28.72
C ALA A 538 -33.21 31.69 -30.10
N ASP A 539 -32.30 30.89 -30.66
CA ASP A 539 -32.48 30.28 -31.98
C ASP A 539 -33.20 28.90 -31.89
N GLY A 540 -33.89 28.62 -30.77
CA GLY A 540 -34.69 27.40 -30.57
C GLY A 540 -33.94 26.19 -30.01
N GLY A 541 -32.73 26.40 -29.48
CA GLY A 541 -31.91 25.32 -28.92
C GLY A 541 -32.43 24.78 -27.58
N THR A 542 -32.50 23.46 -27.44
CA THR A 542 -32.89 22.76 -26.20
C THR A 542 -31.77 21.83 -25.72
N LEU A 543 -31.73 21.60 -24.40
CA LEU A 543 -30.74 20.74 -23.76
C LEU A 543 -31.47 19.66 -22.95
N ARG A 544 -31.08 18.41 -23.14
CA ARG A 544 -31.59 17.24 -22.42
C ARG A 544 -30.42 16.52 -21.77
N MET A 545 -30.61 16.00 -20.56
CA MET A 545 -29.63 15.15 -19.90
C MET A 545 -30.26 13.79 -19.59
N VAL A 546 -29.60 12.71 -20.02
CA VAL A 546 -30.00 11.33 -19.74
C VAL A 546 -29.14 10.78 -18.61
N THR A 547 -29.78 10.19 -17.61
CA THR A 547 -29.11 9.71 -16.38
C THR A 547 -29.45 8.27 -16.00
N THR A 548 -30.54 7.70 -16.54
CA THR A 548 -31.04 6.36 -16.18
C THR A 548 -31.07 5.44 -17.40
N ALA A 549 -31.35 4.16 -17.18
CA ALA A 549 -31.52 3.17 -18.24
C ALA A 549 -32.79 3.35 -19.09
N GLN A 550 -33.75 4.17 -18.63
CA GLN A 550 -34.99 4.41 -19.37
C GLN A 550 -34.72 5.25 -20.64
N GLY A 551 -35.08 4.72 -21.81
CA GLY A 551 -34.82 5.37 -23.10
C GLY A 551 -33.34 5.45 -23.47
N ILE A 552 -32.50 4.58 -22.89
CA ILE A 552 -31.05 4.63 -23.09
C ILE A 552 -30.63 4.27 -24.52
N ASP A 553 -31.31 3.32 -25.16
CA ASP A 553 -30.96 2.90 -26.52
C ASP A 553 -31.19 4.01 -27.53
N GLU A 554 -32.29 4.76 -27.41
CA GLU A 554 -32.52 5.97 -28.22
C GLU A 554 -31.39 7.00 -28.03
N ALA A 555 -30.99 7.24 -26.77
CA ALA A 555 -29.93 8.19 -26.46
C ALA A 555 -28.55 7.74 -26.97
N VAL A 556 -28.28 6.42 -26.98
CA VAL A 556 -27.08 5.83 -27.58
C VAL A 556 -27.08 6.03 -29.09
N THR A 557 -28.19 5.74 -29.78
CA THR A 557 -28.32 5.96 -31.22
C THR A 557 -28.14 7.44 -31.58
N GLU A 558 -28.70 8.35 -30.79
CA GLU A 558 -28.47 9.80 -30.96
C GLU A 558 -26.98 10.16 -30.79
N PHE A 559 -26.32 9.64 -29.76
CA PHE A 559 -24.88 9.88 -29.54
C PHE A 559 -24.03 9.38 -30.71
N GLU A 560 -24.29 8.18 -31.21
CA GLU A 560 -23.57 7.57 -32.33
C GLU A 560 -23.75 8.38 -33.63
N SER A 561 -24.98 8.80 -33.92
CA SER A 561 -25.31 9.66 -35.07
C SER A 561 -24.49 10.96 -35.05
N ILE A 562 -24.42 11.61 -33.89
CA ILE A 562 -23.60 12.82 -33.70
C ILE A 562 -22.12 12.53 -33.87
N TYR A 563 -21.65 11.39 -33.38
CA TYR A 563 -20.24 11.02 -33.46
C TYR A 563 -19.80 10.85 -34.92
N LEU A 564 -20.59 10.14 -35.71
CA LEU A 564 -20.35 9.93 -37.14
C LEU A 564 -20.37 11.23 -37.94
N ALA A 565 -21.21 12.20 -37.56
CA ALA A 565 -21.31 13.50 -38.21
C ALA A 565 -20.27 14.55 -37.72
N SER A 566 -19.37 14.16 -36.82
CA SER A 566 -18.37 15.06 -36.23
C SER A 566 -17.02 15.02 -36.97
N TRP A 567 -16.16 16.00 -36.70
CA TRP A 567 -14.78 16.08 -37.23
C TRP A 567 -13.84 14.96 -36.72
N LYS A 568 -14.36 14.03 -35.90
CA LYS A 568 -13.58 12.97 -35.26
C LYS A 568 -13.32 11.84 -36.25
N ARG A 569 -12.15 11.19 -36.07
CA ARG A 569 -11.88 9.93 -36.77
C ARG A 569 -12.84 8.84 -36.27
N PRO A 570 -13.26 7.91 -37.13
CA PRO A 570 -14.03 6.74 -36.71
C PRO A 570 -13.33 6.02 -35.56
N GLU A 571 -14.12 5.53 -34.59
CA GLU A 571 -13.59 4.79 -33.45
C GLU A 571 -13.00 3.45 -33.89
N PRO A 572 -11.79 3.10 -33.43
CA PRO A 572 -11.25 1.76 -33.62
C PRO A 572 -12.10 0.66 -32.95
N TYR A 573 -12.84 1.01 -31.89
CA TYR A 573 -13.74 0.11 -31.16
C TYR A 573 -15.12 0.77 -31.07
N PRO A 574 -15.99 0.61 -32.09
CA PRO A 574 -17.25 1.34 -32.19
C PRO A 574 -18.22 1.03 -31.04
N ASP A 575 -18.23 -0.21 -30.54
CA ASP A 575 -19.18 -0.67 -29.53
C ASP A 575 -18.80 -0.28 -28.08
N PHE A 576 -17.56 0.13 -27.85
CA PHE A 576 -17.07 0.44 -26.50
C PHE A 576 -17.83 1.61 -25.85
N VAL A 577 -17.99 2.75 -26.54
CA VAL A 577 -18.65 3.93 -25.97
C VAL A 577 -20.15 3.71 -25.78
N PRO A 578 -20.91 3.12 -26.73
CA PRO A 578 -22.28 2.68 -26.51
C PRO A 578 -22.43 1.77 -25.28
N ALA A 579 -21.57 0.76 -25.15
CA ALA A 579 -21.58 -0.15 -24.01
C ALA A 579 -21.22 0.55 -22.69
N LEU A 580 -20.29 1.51 -22.72
CA LEU A 580 -19.98 2.38 -21.58
C LEU A 580 -21.20 3.19 -21.13
N ILE A 581 -21.93 3.81 -22.06
CA ILE A 581 -23.14 4.58 -21.77
C ILE A 581 -24.18 3.71 -21.06
N ARG A 582 -24.44 2.51 -21.58
CA ARG A 582 -25.38 1.55 -20.97
C ARG A 582 -24.93 1.10 -19.57
N CYS A 583 -23.65 0.80 -19.40
CA CYS A 583 -23.06 0.42 -18.11
C CYS A 583 -23.22 1.54 -17.06
N LEU A 584 -22.91 2.78 -17.44
CA LEU A 584 -23.05 3.94 -16.56
C LEU A 584 -24.52 4.24 -16.23
N ALA A 585 -25.45 4.02 -17.18
CA ALA A 585 -26.88 4.20 -16.94
C ALA A 585 -27.42 3.17 -15.95
N ALA A 586 -27.04 1.89 -16.12
CA ALA A 586 -27.43 0.80 -15.24
C ALA A 586 -26.90 0.97 -13.80
N THR A 587 -25.79 1.68 -13.63
CA THR A 587 -25.18 1.97 -12.33
C THR A 587 -25.53 3.35 -11.76
N GLY A 588 -26.41 4.12 -12.44
CA GLY A 588 -26.82 5.46 -12.01
C GLY A 588 -25.73 6.55 -12.11
N LYS A 589 -24.60 6.24 -12.74
CA LYS A 589 -23.42 7.10 -12.87
C LYS A 589 -23.46 8.00 -14.11
N LEU A 590 -24.38 7.75 -15.06
CA LEU A 590 -24.40 8.46 -16.35
C LEU A 590 -24.86 9.91 -16.23
N ARG A 591 -24.18 10.82 -16.95
CA ARG A 591 -24.65 12.16 -17.27
C ARG A 591 -24.41 12.43 -18.76
N LEU A 592 -25.32 11.97 -19.63
CA LEU A 592 -25.23 12.16 -21.08
C LEU A 592 -26.02 13.40 -21.48
N GLY A 593 -25.33 14.48 -21.82
CA GLY A 593 -25.95 15.71 -22.31
C GLY A 593 -26.16 15.66 -23.83
N LEU A 594 -27.34 16.03 -24.29
CA LEU A 594 -27.74 16.13 -25.69
C LEU A 594 -28.24 17.55 -25.96
N ALA A 595 -27.73 18.18 -27.02
CA ALA A 595 -28.17 19.50 -27.47
C ALA A 595 -28.91 19.38 -28.80
N ARG A 596 -30.12 19.93 -28.87
CA ARG A 596 -30.96 19.95 -30.06
C ARG A 596 -31.20 21.37 -30.55
N LEU A 597 -31.30 21.54 -31.86
CA LEU A 597 -31.74 22.77 -32.50
C LEU A 597 -32.94 22.42 -33.39
N GLY A 598 -34.14 22.83 -32.98
CA GLY A 598 -35.38 22.25 -33.52
C GLY A 598 -35.46 20.75 -33.21
N GLU A 599 -35.78 19.94 -34.22
CA GLU A 599 -35.89 18.47 -34.10
C GLU A 599 -34.54 17.74 -34.19
N GLN A 600 -33.47 18.42 -34.61
CA GLN A 600 -32.17 17.78 -34.85
C GLN A 600 -31.28 17.86 -33.62
N THR A 601 -30.78 16.70 -33.16
CA THR A 601 -29.65 16.65 -32.22
C THR A 601 -28.39 17.10 -32.95
N ILE A 602 -27.67 18.08 -32.38
CA ILE A 602 -26.48 18.68 -32.99
C ILE A 602 -25.19 18.44 -32.19
N ALA A 603 -25.30 18.05 -30.92
CA ALA A 603 -24.16 17.73 -30.08
C ALA A 603 -24.51 16.78 -28.95
N ALA A 604 -23.51 16.03 -28.51
CA ALA A 604 -23.59 15.13 -27.39
C ALA A 604 -22.32 15.21 -26.53
N GLN A 605 -22.48 15.07 -25.22
CA GLN A 605 -21.38 15.05 -24.28
C GLN A 605 -21.60 13.99 -23.19
N LEU A 606 -20.69 13.02 -23.13
CA LEU A 606 -20.70 11.93 -22.16
C LEU A 606 -19.89 12.31 -20.92
N TRP A 607 -20.58 12.38 -19.79
CA TRP A 607 -19.98 12.53 -18.46
C TRP A 607 -20.42 11.34 -17.60
N PHE A 608 -19.64 11.08 -16.55
CA PHE A 608 -20.08 10.20 -15.47
C PHE A 608 -19.71 10.75 -14.10
N VAL A 609 -20.54 10.44 -13.12
CA VAL A 609 -20.35 10.80 -11.71
C VAL A 609 -20.13 9.53 -10.91
N ASP A 610 -19.01 9.47 -10.19
CA ASP A 610 -18.66 8.37 -9.31
C ASP A 610 -18.22 8.92 -7.96
N GLY A 611 -18.96 8.58 -6.90
CA GLY A 611 -18.83 9.23 -5.61
C GLY A 611 -18.93 10.75 -5.72
N ALA A 612 -17.90 11.46 -5.27
CA ALA A 612 -17.85 12.92 -5.29
C ALA A 612 -17.11 13.52 -6.51
N LYS A 613 -16.90 12.75 -7.57
CA LYS A 613 -16.16 13.17 -8.78
C LYS A 613 -17.02 13.06 -10.03
N ALA A 614 -17.12 14.15 -10.79
CA ALA A 614 -17.60 14.14 -12.17
C ALA A 614 -16.42 14.05 -13.16
N SER A 615 -16.54 13.20 -14.17
CA SER A 615 -15.52 13.01 -15.21
C SER A 615 -16.10 13.37 -16.58
N ILE A 616 -15.40 14.26 -17.30
CA ILE A 616 -15.77 14.72 -18.64
C ILE A 616 -15.12 13.78 -19.64
N TYR A 617 -15.88 12.81 -20.15
CA TYR A 617 -15.30 11.69 -20.89
C TYR A 617 -15.17 11.98 -22.39
N LYS A 618 -16.28 12.38 -23.03
CA LYS A 618 -16.29 12.54 -24.49
C LYS A 618 -17.25 13.64 -24.94
N VAL A 619 -16.86 14.35 -25.99
CA VAL A 619 -17.69 15.38 -26.63
C VAL A 619 -17.64 15.19 -28.14
N ALA A 620 -18.81 15.30 -28.76
CA ALA A 620 -18.96 15.34 -30.21
C ALA A 620 -20.05 16.34 -30.58
N TYR A 621 -19.90 16.97 -31.73
CA TYR A 621 -20.90 17.85 -32.31
C TYR A 621 -20.77 17.85 -33.83
N HIS A 622 -21.89 18.13 -34.48
CA HIS A 622 -21.96 18.23 -35.92
C HIS A 622 -21.30 19.53 -36.38
N GLU A 623 -20.32 19.43 -37.27
CA GLU A 623 -19.40 20.53 -37.58
C GLU A 623 -20.10 21.76 -38.16
N GLN A 624 -21.19 21.57 -38.91
CA GLN A 624 -22.01 22.66 -39.47
C GLN A 624 -22.58 23.60 -38.40
N PHE A 625 -22.76 23.12 -37.17
CA PHE A 625 -23.28 23.92 -36.05
C PHE A 625 -22.18 24.42 -35.10
N ALA A 626 -20.91 24.32 -35.48
CA ALA A 626 -19.78 24.77 -34.65
C ALA A 626 -19.88 26.25 -34.22
N SER A 627 -20.52 27.09 -35.05
CA SER A 627 -20.74 28.52 -34.78
C SER A 627 -21.59 28.77 -33.52
N TYR A 628 -22.43 27.81 -33.11
CA TYR A 628 -23.18 27.83 -31.85
C TYR A 628 -22.34 27.44 -30.63
N SER A 629 -21.15 26.88 -30.84
CA SER A 629 -20.29 26.33 -29.78
C SER A 629 -21.03 25.33 -28.87
N PRO A 630 -21.75 24.33 -29.41
CA PRO A 630 -22.66 23.49 -28.63
C PRO A 630 -21.94 22.70 -27.53
N GLY A 631 -20.66 22.34 -27.71
CA GLY A 631 -19.85 21.74 -26.65
C GLY A 631 -19.62 22.67 -25.43
N THR A 632 -19.51 23.98 -25.62
CA THR A 632 -19.45 24.96 -24.50
C THR A 632 -20.79 25.01 -23.78
N VAL A 633 -21.89 25.00 -24.53
CA VAL A 633 -23.25 25.05 -23.96
C VAL A 633 -23.54 23.81 -23.14
N LEU A 634 -23.22 22.61 -23.66
CA LEU A 634 -23.34 21.35 -22.93
C LEU A 634 -22.44 21.31 -21.70
N THR A 635 -21.18 21.75 -21.82
CA THR A 635 -20.25 21.77 -20.68
C THR A 635 -20.79 22.68 -19.56
N ALA A 636 -21.32 23.87 -19.89
CA ALA A 636 -21.90 24.75 -18.88
C ALA A 636 -23.14 24.14 -18.20
N HIS A 637 -24.03 23.53 -18.98
CA HIS A 637 -25.24 22.89 -18.47
C HIS A 637 -24.92 21.70 -17.54
N LEU A 638 -24.03 20.81 -17.97
CA LEU A 638 -23.61 19.66 -17.19
C LEU A 638 -22.79 20.08 -15.96
N MET A 639 -21.90 21.07 -16.07
CA MET A 639 -21.19 21.59 -14.89
C MET A 639 -22.14 22.15 -13.83
N GLN A 640 -23.13 22.94 -14.25
CA GLN A 640 -24.12 23.46 -13.31
C GLN A 640 -24.85 22.32 -12.59
N HIS A 641 -25.29 21.30 -13.34
CA HIS A 641 -25.96 20.14 -12.75
C HIS A 641 -25.08 19.39 -11.75
N VAL A 642 -23.85 19.02 -12.15
CA VAL A 642 -23.00 18.21 -11.26
C VAL A 642 -22.55 18.99 -10.01
N ILE A 643 -22.46 20.32 -10.08
CA ILE A 643 -22.10 21.16 -8.94
C ILE A 643 -23.31 21.39 -8.01
N ASP A 644 -24.44 21.81 -8.56
CA ASP A 644 -25.58 22.25 -7.73
C ASP A 644 -26.46 21.06 -7.29
N VAL A 645 -26.62 20.05 -8.15
CA VAL A 645 -27.51 18.89 -7.93
C VAL A 645 -26.71 17.68 -7.42
N ASP A 646 -25.72 17.21 -8.18
CA ASP A 646 -24.91 16.04 -7.75
C ASP A 646 -23.95 16.39 -6.61
N ARG A 647 -23.67 17.68 -6.39
CA ARG A 647 -22.80 18.21 -5.32
C ARG A 647 -21.41 17.59 -5.30
N VAL A 648 -20.87 17.34 -6.50
CA VAL A 648 -19.51 16.80 -6.64
C VAL A 648 -18.48 17.75 -6.04
N LYS A 649 -17.42 17.18 -5.47
CA LYS A 649 -16.27 17.94 -4.95
C LYS A 649 -15.18 18.12 -6.01
N LYS A 650 -15.25 17.38 -7.11
CA LYS A 650 -14.25 17.39 -8.17
C LYS A 650 -14.89 17.25 -9.55
N VAL A 651 -14.42 18.02 -10.52
CA VAL A 651 -14.73 17.84 -11.96
C VAL A 651 -13.42 17.65 -12.71
N ASP A 652 -13.31 16.63 -13.58
CA ASP A 652 -12.04 16.18 -14.17
C ASP A 652 -12.13 16.03 -15.71
N PHE A 653 -11.20 16.63 -16.45
CA PHE A 653 -11.11 16.51 -17.93
C PHE A 653 -10.32 15.29 -18.42
N LEU A 654 -9.85 14.44 -17.51
CA LEU A 654 -9.19 13.18 -17.81
C LEU A 654 -7.91 13.36 -18.63
N ILE A 655 -7.93 13.05 -19.93
CA ILE A 655 -6.73 12.95 -20.77
C ILE A 655 -6.48 14.26 -21.51
N GLY A 656 -5.25 14.78 -21.44
CA GLY A 656 -4.75 15.84 -22.31
C GLY A 656 -4.58 17.19 -21.64
N ASP A 657 -3.59 17.95 -22.11
CA ASP A 657 -3.06 19.17 -21.51
C ASP A 657 -3.41 20.45 -22.31
N ASP A 658 -4.53 20.41 -23.04
CA ASP A 658 -4.93 21.49 -23.93
C ASP A 658 -5.24 22.79 -23.18
N GLU A 659 -4.74 23.92 -23.70
CA GLU A 659 -4.82 25.23 -23.04
C GLU A 659 -6.26 25.70 -22.76
N TYR A 660 -7.24 25.30 -23.58
CA TYR A 660 -8.63 25.67 -23.36
C TYR A 660 -9.22 25.08 -22.07
N LYS A 661 -8.68 23.93 -21.59
CA LYS A 661 -9.16 23.27 -20.37
C LYS A 661 -8.88 24.10 -19.12
N HIS A 662 -7.76 24.84 -19.11
CA HIS A 662 -7.44 25.79 -18.04
C HIS A 662 -8.48 26.90 -17.88
N ARG A 663 -9.24 27.24 -18.94
CA ARG A 663 -10.32 28.24 -18.83
C ARG A 663 -11.45 27.75 -17.93
N TRP A 664 -11.71 26.45 -17.92
CA TRP A 664 -12.74 25.82 -17.10
C TRP A 664 -12.21 25.29 -15.76
N MET A 665 -10.95 24.87 -15.70
CA MET A 665 -10.35 24.20 -14.55
C MET A 665 -9.41 25.11 -13.75
N SER A 666 -9.09 24.73 -12.51
CA SER A 666 -8.21 25.51 -11.64
C SER A 666 -6.90 24.81 -11.30
N HIS A 667 -6.84 23.50 -11.47
CA HIS A 667 -5.68 22.69 -11.10
C HIS A 667 -5.23 21.84 -12.29
N ARG A 668 -3.92 21.62 -12.36
CA ARG A 668 -3.28 20.69 -13.29
C ARG A 668 -2.52 19.64 -12.48
N ARG A 669 -2.59 18.38 -12.91
CA ARG A 669 -1.80 17.27 -12.38
C ARG A 669 -1.19 16.47 -13.52
N GLU A 670 -0.24 15.61 -13.19
CA GLU A 670 0.42 14.76 -14.19
C GLU A 670 -0.03 13.31 -14.08
N ARG A 671 0.02 12.61 -15.21
CA ARG A 671 -0.11 11.16 -15.28
C ARG A 671 1.20 10.57 -15.77
N TRP A 672 1.64 9.55 -15.07
CA TRP A 672 2.95 8.93 -15.25
C TRP A 672 2.78 7.45 -15.54
N GLY A 673 3.75 6.85 -16.22
CA GLY A 673 3.83 5.42 -16.42
C GLY A 673 5.10 4.86 -15.81
N ILE A 674 5.08 3.55 -15.57
CA ILE A 674 6.24 2.77 -15.15
C ILE A 674 6.64 1.89 -16.35
N VAL A 675 7.92 1.88 -16.68
CA VAL A 675 8.52 0.88 -17.58
C VAL A 675 9.62 0.15 -16.81
N ALA A 676 9.64 -1.17 -16.85
CA ALA A 676 10.64 -1.97 -16.18
C ALA A 676 11.22 -3.04 -17.10
N TYR A 677 12.51 -3.33 -16.91
CA TYR A 677 13.26 -4.26 -17.73
C TYR A 677 13.73 -5.45 -16.90
N ASN A 678 13.69 -6.64 -17.51
CA ASN A 678 14.15 -7.88 -16.88
C ASN A 678 15.64 -8.11 -17.12
N PRO A 679 16.52 -7.92 -16.13
CA PRO A 679 17.95 -8.15 -16.31
C PRO A 679 18.31 -9.64 -16.41
N ALA A 680 17.41 -10.56 -16.06
CA ALA A 680 17.66 -12.00 -16.19
C ALA A 680 17.70 -12.48 -17.66
N THR A 681 17.12 -11.68 -18.58
CA THR A 681 17.12 -11.98 -20.02
C THR A 681 18.15 -11.09 -20.74
N LEU A 682 18.88 -11.63 -21.72
CA LEU A 682 19.83 -10.83 -22.50
C LEU A 682 19.14 -9.67 -23.26
N PRO A 683 17.97 -9.86 -23.90
CA PRO A 683 17.29 -8.75 -24.55
C PRO A 683 16.77 -7.72 -23.53
N GLY A 684 16.28 -8.14 -22.37
CA GLY A 684 15.85 -7.23 -21.31
C GLY A 684 16.99 -6.39 -20.74
N LEU A 685 18.16 -7.00 -20.52
CA LEU A 685 19.37 -6.29 -20.10
C LEU A 685 19.85 -5.27 -21.16
N ALA A 686 19.83 -5.63 -22.44
CA ALA A 686 20.16 -4.72 -23.52
C ALA A 686 19.18 -3.52 -23.60
N LEU A 687 17.87 -3.78 -23.42
CA LEU A 687 16.86 -2.74 -23.37
C LEU A 687 17.04 -1.80 -22.18
N PHE A 688 17.41 -2.33 -21.01
CA PHE A 688 17.78 -1.53 -19.84
C PHE A 688 18.95 -0.59 -20.16
N PHE A 689 20.05 -1.09 -20.73
CA PHE A 689 21.19 -0.23 -21.08
C PHE A 689 20.80 0.85 -22.08
N ARG A 690 19.98 0.51 -23.08
CA ARG A 690 19.44 1.48 -24.03
C ARG A 690 18.63 2.59 -23.35
N GLU A 691 17.79 2.23 -22.38
CA GLU A 691 17.00 3.20 -21.59
C GLU A 691 17.92 4.13 -20.79
N VAL A 692 18.94 3.59 -20.11
CA VAL A 692 19.92 4.38 -19.35
C VAL A 692 20.67 5.35 -20.26
N CYS A 693 21.22 4.87 -21.38
CA CYS A 693 21.90 5.73 -22.36
C CYS A 693 20.99 6.83 -22.90
N GLY A 694 19.73 6.50 -23.22
CA GLY A 694 18.74 7.47 -23.68
C GLY A 694 18.42 8.55 -22.66
N ARG A 695 18.35 8.19 -21.37
CA ARG A 695 18.14 9.15 -20.27
C ARG A 695 19.35 10.06 -20.04
N LEU A 696 20.56 9.51 -20.07
CA LEU A 696 21.80 10.28 -19.95
C LEU A 696 21.96 11.27 -21.11
N ALA A 697 21.68 10.84 -22.34
CA ALA A 697 21.70 11.72 -23.51
C ALA A 697 20.68 12.87 -23.39
N LYS A 698 19.46 12.58 -22.93
CA LYS A 698 18.44 13.62 -22.66
C LYS A 698 18.87 14.59 -21.55
N ALA A 699 19.48 14.08 -20.48
CA ALA A 699 19.99 14.90 -19.39
C ALA A 699 21.12 15.83 -19.84
N ALA A 700 22.09 15.31 -20.60
CA ALA A 700 23.18 16.09 -21.19
C ALA A 700 22.65 17.17 -22.14
N LYS A 701 21.70 16.84 -23.02
CA LYS A 701 21.07 17.82 -23.93
C LYS A 701 20.32 18.93 -23.16
N ARG A 702 19.63 18.60 -22.07
CA ARG A 702 18.99 19.58 -21.19
C ARG A 702 20.02 20.48 -20.50
N GLY A 703 21.10 19.90 -19.98
CA GLY A 703 22.22 20.63 -19.37
C GLY A 703 22.86 21.62 -20.35
N LEU A 704 23.15 21.18 -21.58
CA LEU A 704 23.68 22.02 -22.65
C LEU A 704 22.69 23.13 -23.05
N SER A 705 21.40 22.82 -23.23
CA SER A 705 20.38 23.83 -23.57
C SER A 705 20.13 24.85 -22.45
N GLY A 706 20.29 24.44 -21.18
CA GLY A 706 20.21 25.31 -20.01
C GLY A 706 21.47 26.16 -19.79
N ALA A 707 22.64 25.66 -20.20
CA ALA A 707 23.87 26.43 -20.27
C ALA A 707 23.82 27.46 -21.41
N TRP A 708 23.32 27.06 -22.59
CA TRP A 708 23.10 27.95 -23.74
C TRP A 708 22.10 29.07 -23.46
N ARG A 709 20.97 28.76 -22.78
CA ARG A 709 19.99 29.78 -22.34
C ARG A 709 20.54 30.73 -21.27
N ARG A 710 21.48 30.28 -20.42
CA ARG A 710 22.18 31.14 -19.45
C ARG A 710 23.24 32.01 -20.13
N TRP A 711 23.98 31.47 -21.09
CA TRP A 711 24.97 32.20 -21.89
C TRP A 711 24.33 33.31 -22.73
N ARG A 712 23.14 33.07 -23.29
CA ARG A 712 22.36 34.03 -24.08
C ARG A 712 21.61 35.09 -23.23
N LYS A 713 21.67 35.01 -21.90
CA LYS A 713 21.02 35.96 -20.95
C LYS A 713 22.02 36.86 -20.21
N GLN A 714 23.29 36.91 -20.62
CA GLN A 714 24.20 37.98 -20.18
C GLN A 714 23.96 39.23 -21.05
N PRO A 715 23.60 40.39 -20.48
CA PRO A 715 23.54 41.64 -21.24
C PRO A 715 24.96 42.08 -21.62
N ALA A 716 25.16 42.34 -22.91
CA ALA A 716 26.37 42.97 -23.41
C ALA A 716 26.25 44.49 -23.19
N ASP A 717 26.58 44.95 -21.99
CA ASP A 717 26.86 46.37 -21.74
C ASP A 717 28.38 46.50 -21.49
N ALA A 718 29.10 46.82 -22.56
CA ALA A 718 30.42 47.43 -22.47
C ALA A 718 30.21 48.95 -22.36
N PRO A 719 30.89 49.65 -21.44
CA PRO A 719 30.78 51.10 -21.34
C PRO A 719 31.56 51.74 -22.50
N ALA A 720 30.86 52.50 -23.35
CA ALA A 720 31.51 53.43 -24.27
C ALA A 720 31.86 54.71 -23.50
N GLU A 721 33.16 54.92 -23.33
CA GLU A 721 33.80 56.14 -22.84
C GLU A 721 33.66 57.31 -23.84
N ARG A 722 33.52 58.52 -23.28
CA ARG A 722 33.79 59.88 -23.83
C ARG A 722 32.78 60.39 -24.88
N SER A 723 32.28 61.62 -24.82
CA SER A 723 32.88 62.90 -24.35
C SER A 723 31.81 63.90 -23.94
#